data_AF-A0A834G9H2-F1
#
_entry.id   AF-A0A834G9H2-F1
#
_cell.length_a   1.000
_cell.length_b   1.000
_cell.length_c   1.000
_cell.angle_alpha   90.00
_cell.angle_beta   90.00
_cell.angle_gamma   90.00
#
_symmetry.space_group_name_H-M   'P 1'
#
loop_
_entity.id
_entity.type
_entity.pdbx_description
1 polymer ?
#
loop_
_entity_poly.entity_id
_entity_poly.type
_entity_poly.pdbx_seq_one_letter_code
_entity_poly.pdbx_strand_id
1 'polypeptide(L)'
;MYHSLSFLLYISMYNMKLLKLSSFGCGTRDRNRKERKREIQEEEVYEQKLKFSEMKRLKMAGSSFVWMMILGLGLQLQVEIARAQNQTSSPSTGTTPAAEVDALNSFLRKLGVSPSNQFEITDEPCVGFAINDSISLGNGGASHNPGFKCKCNGTVCHITGLKVYAKGVAGQIPDELWSLSYLTELNLAKNNLTGPVSPSVGNLTQMQYMNLDHNSFSGELPKELGNLTELLILAFSTNDFSGPLPSELGKLTKLQHLYMDSSGVSGPIPSTFAALQNMQVMRFWGNSLEGPIPSTFSNLAALEDLRISDLANGGSSLAFLKDMKSLKVLILRNNDISGSIPSNIGDYQNLSHLFLGSNKFTGPSIPPQYAQLFQRDSCRRSKTKKELLEIIIEMNFFSIWKKAVQREARRGIVEAVNWENGNMAHGVLPSGLRCLQRNFPCGRNRPVYDNFSVKCGGPETNSTNHQIIYERDNETLGPATYYVASTDRWAVSNVGHFWDKNNSKYTSDSSSQIVANTSDPQLFWTARISPVSLRYYGLGLVNGNYTVRLQFAEITILNSPYGWESLGRRVFDIYIQGNRVRKDFNIKKEARGTSFEAVQEDFLAQVSENYLEIHLFWAGKGTCCIPTAGTYGPSISAISVTRDPTGKKIKIGLILGIFVPVGVVSCLCVLALFYFVQRRKRLHRKKDEELLGIEARPYTFSYAELKAATADFNPANKLGEGGFGPVYKGTLNDGRVIAVKQLSVASHQGKSQFVAEIATISAVQQRNLVKFGYLAPEYAMRGHLTEKADVFGFGVVALEVVSGRPNSDTSLEAEKMYLLDWAWHLHQNNNEVELVDDNLSEFNEEEVKRLIRVALLCTQSSPQARPSMSRAVAMLLADIEVGAVTAQPGYLMSGWKFNDTTSFMSTDTQTTKTEHSHSSSSSSTWAIPDRDTKPMLQEIIRE
;
A
#
# COMPACT_ATOMS: atom_id res chain seq x y z
N MET A 1 -15.61 58.11 44.29
CA MET A 1 -14.98 58.76 43.12
C MET A 1 -13.44 58.68 43.19
N TYR A 2 -12.87 57.47 43.36
CA TYR A 2 -11.41 57.26 43.43
C TYR A 2 -10.89 56.04 42.62
N HIS A 3 -11.78 55.30 41.95
CA HIS A 3 -11.42 54.14 41.11
C HIS A 3 -11.35 54.45 39.61
N SER A 4 -11.61 55.70 39.21
CA SER A 4 -11.71 56.11 37.79
C SER A 4 -10.42 56.73 37.22
N LEU A 5 -9.34 56.87 38.00
CA LEU A 5 -8.06 57.44 37.52
C LEU A 5 -6.95 56.40 37.29
N SER A 6 -6.99 55.22 37.92
CA SER A 6 -5.89 54.23 37.79
C SER A 6 -5.85 53.51 36.44
N PHE A 7 -6.98 53.45 35.71
CA PHE A 7 -7.05 52.71 34.44
C PHE A 7 -6.44 53.47 33.25
N LEU A 8 -6.41 54.81 33.30
CA LEU A 8 -5.81 55.66 32.25
C LEU A 8 -4.27 55.76 32.35
N LEU A 9 -3.70 55.55 33.54
CA LEU A 9 -2.24 55.51 33.72
C LEU A 9 -1.61 54.20 33.22
N TYR A 10 -2.33 53.06 33.32
CA TYR A 10 -1.78 51.76 32.90
C TYR A 10 -1.66 51.64 31.36
N ILE A 11 -2.62 52.19 30.62
CA ILE A 11 -2.62 52.18 29.14
C ILE A 11 -1.53 53.10 28.56
N SER A 12 -1.13 54.15 29.30
CA SER A 12 -0.04 55.06 28.90
C SER A 12 1.36 54.43 29.00
N MET A 13 1.60 53.54 29.97
CA MET A 13 2.94 52.96 30.19
C MET A 13 3.29 51.78 29.25
N TYR A 14 2.31 51.07 28.69
CA TYR A 14 2.59 49.91 27.84
C TYR A 14 2.99 50.28 26.40
N ASN A 15 2.50 51.41 25.88
CA ASN A 15 2.82 51.88 24.53
C ASN A 15 4.14 52.67 24.41
N MET A 16 4.87 52.89 25.51
CA MET A 16 6.12 53.70 25.50
C MET A 16 7.41 52.91 25.81
N LYS A 17 7.42 51.59 25.60
CA LYS A 17 8.64 50.75 25.70
C LYS A 17 8.99 49.90 24.48
N LEU A 18 8.19 49.97 23.40
CA LEU A 18 8.46 49.27 22.13
C LEU A 18 9.18 50.14 21.06
N LEU A 19 9.52 51.40 21.40
CA LEU A 19 10.20 52.34 20.50
C LEU A 19 11.41 53.01 21.17
N LYS A 20 12.38 52.20 21.61
CA LYS A 20 13.80 52.56 21.80
C LYS A 20 14.61 51.35 22.28
N LEU A 21 15.32 50.70 21.35
CA LEU A 21 16.69 50.14 21.50
C LEU A 21 17.06 49.33 20.23
N SER A 22 17.13 50.05 19.10
CA SER A 22 17.68 49.56 17.83
C SER A 22 19.02 50.26 17.53
N SER A 23 19.99 50.08 18.43
CA SER A 23 21.42 50.38 18.30
C SER A 23 22.10 49.75 19.54
N PHE A 24 23.16 48.95 19.46
CA PHE A 24 24.47 49.22 18.86
C PHE A 24 25.21 47.92 18.48
N GLY A 25 26.16 48.05 17.53
CA GLY A 25 27.57 47.62 17.71
C GLY A 25 27.92 46.12 17.85
N CYS A 26 28.72 45.62 16.90
CA CYS A 26 29.42 44.34 17.00
C CYS A 26 30.63 44.43 17.96
N GLY A 27 30.90 43.39 18.78
CA GLY A 27 32.04 43.38 19.71
C GLY A 27 32.35 42.02 20.37
N THR A 28 33.41 41.37 19.89
CA THR A 28 34.30 40.35 20.50
C THR A 28 33.96 39.66 21.85
N ARG A 29 33.83 38.32 21.77
CA ARG A 29 34.70 37.28 22.39
C ARG A 29 34.95 37.23 23.93
N ASP A 30 34.65 36.05 24.50
CA ASP A 30 35.19 35.43 25.73
C ASP A 30 35.22 36.22 27.07
N ARG A 31 34.43 35.76 28.06
CA ARG A 31 34.98 35.25 29.35
C ARG A 31 33.96 34.59 30.30
N ASN A 32 34.51 33.74 31.16
CA ASN A 32 34.10 33.38 32.53
C ASN A 32 32.79 32.61 32.81
N ARG A 33 32.95 31.28 32.81
CA ARG A 33 32.09 30.24 33.41
C ARG A 33 31.94 30.32 34.96
N LYS A 34 32.19 31.48 35.58
CA LYS A 34 32.16 31.70 37.04
C LYS A 34 31.01 32.61 37.52
N GLU A 35 30.47 33.50 36.69
CA GLU A 35 29.33 34.35 37.06
C GLU A 35 28.00 33.58 36.97
N ARG A 36 27.82 32.75 35.94
CA ARG A 36 26.64 31.90 35.77
C ARG A 36 26.42 30.83 36.87
N LYS A 37 27.35 30.68 37.82
CA LYS A 37 27.21 29.85 39.03
C LYS A 37 26.76 30.64 40.28
N ARG A 38 26.69 31.98 40.22
CA ARG A 38 26.12 32.81 41.28
C ARG A 38 24.64 33.10 41.03
N GLU A 39 24.25 33.37 39.78
CA GLU A 39 22.85 33.62 39.40
C GLU A 39 21.94 32.41 39.69
N ILE A 40 22.40 31.19 39.39
CA ILE A 40 21.65 29.94 39.68
C ILE A 40 21.44 29.72 41.20
N GLN A 41 22.32 30.27 42.05
CA GLN A 41 22.23 30.14 43.50
C GLN A 41 21.22 31.12 44.12
N GLU A 42 20.80 32.17 43.39
CA GLU A 42 19.81 33.16 43.87
C GLU A 42 18.38 32.84 43.43
N GLU A 43 18.16 32.20 42.27
CA GLU A 43 16.82 31.76 41.84
C GLU A 43 16.21 30.66 42.74
N GLU A 44 16.99 29.65 43.16
CA GLU A 44 16.51 28.58 44.05
C GLU A 44 16.04 29.11 45.42
N VAL A 45 16.61 30.22 45.89
CA VAL A 45 16.25 30.87 47.17
C VAL A 45 14.95 31.66 47.09
N TYR A 46 14.52 32.09 45.90
CA TYR A 46 13.27 32.80 45.68
C TYR A 46 12.07 31.83 45.50
N GLU A 47 12.28 30.74 44.75
CA GLU A 47 11.29 29.66 44.53
C GLU A 47 10.85 28.99 45.85
N GLN A 48 11.77 28.73 46.78
CA GLN A 48 11.43 28.13 48.08
C GLN A 48 10.65 29.08 49.01
N LYS A 49 10.83 30.40 48.90
CA LYS A 49 10.09 31.38 49.72
C LYS A 49 8.65 31.55 49.25
N LEU A 50 8.36 31.41 47.96
CA LEU A 50 7.00 31.53 47.43
C LEU A 50 6.10 30.36 47.92
N LYS A 51 6.63 29.13 47.84
CA LYS A 51 5.93 27.91 48.28
C LYS A 51 5.61 27.86 49.79
N PHE A 52 6.36 28.58 50.62
CA PHE A 52 6.09 28.67 52.07
C PHE A 52 5.05 29.75 52.45
N SER A 53 4.77 30.70 51.55
CA SER A 53 3.75 31.74 51.74
C SER A 53 2.33 31.21 51.48
N GLU A 54 2.15 30.41 50.43
CA GLU A 54 0.83 29.89 50.06
C GLU A 54 0.33 28.80 51.02
N MET A 55 1.21 27.88 51.47
CA MET A 55 0.85 26.85 52.44
C MET A 55 0.38 27.38 53.80
N LYS A 56 0.75 28.62 54.19
CA LYS A 56 0.24 29.25 55.43
C LYS A 56 -1.13 29.90 55.29
N ARG A 57 -1.63 30.16 54.07
CA ARG A 57 -2.99 30.72 53.85
C ARG A 57 -4.09 29.65 53.82
N LEU A 58 -3.74 28.38 53.68
CA LEU A 58 -4.68 27.27 53.51
C LEU A 58 -5.09 26.53 54.80
N LYS A 59 -4.73 27.04 55.98
CA LYS A 59 -5.10 26.42 57.28
C LYS A 59 -5.88 27.30 58.27
N MET A 60 -6.28 28.52 57.90
CA MET A 60 -7.19 29.36 58.71
C MET A 60 -8.19 30.14 57.82
N ALA A 61 -9.11 29.41 57.19
CA ALA A 61 -10.33 29.97 56.57
C ALA A 61 -11.53 28.99 56.59
N GLY A 62 -11.45 27.92 57.37
CA GLY A 62 -12.53 26.94 57.53
C GLY A 62 -13.56 27.37 58.57
N SER A 63 -14.45 28.30 58.21
CA SER A 63 -15.72 28.56 58.93
C SER A 63 -16.64 29.63 58.29
N SER A 64 -16.17 30.47 57.36
CA SER A 64 -17.01 31.53 56.75
C SER A 64 -17.38 31.33 55.27
N PHE A 65 -16.75 30.39 54.55
CA PHE A 65 -17.03 30.18 53.12
C PHE A 65 -18.41 29.54 52.83
N VAL A 66 -18.96 28.79 53.79
CA VAL A 66 -20.28 28.12 53.63
C VAL A 66 -21.42 29.15 53.58
N TRP A 67 -21.32 30.25 54.33
CA TRP A 67 -22.38 31.27 54.38
C TRP A 67 -22.34 32.26 53.21
N MET A 68 -21.18 32.52 52.59
CA MET A 68 -21.14 33.31 51.35
C MET A 68 -21.68 32.54 50.13
N MET A 69 -21.54 31.21 50.09
CA MET A 69 -22.16 30.44 49.00
C MET A 69 -23.70 30.51 49.02
N ILE A 70 -24.32 30.51 50.21
CA ILE A 70 -25.79 30.56 50.33
C ILE A 70 -26.36 31.94 49.91
N LEU A 71 -25.65 33.04 50.20
CA LEU A 71 -26.12 34.39 49.81
C LEU A 71 -25.75 34.77 48.37
N GLY A 72 -24.65 34.24 47.81
CA GLY A 72 -24.30 34.43 46.39
C GLY A 72 -25.30 33.75 45.44
N LEU A 73 -25.80 32.56 45.80
CA LEU A 73 -26.81 31.84 45.03
C LEU A 73 -28.14 32.62 44.89
N GLY A 74 -28.47 33.51 45.84
CA GLY A 74 -29.71 34.29 45.83
C GLY A 74 -29.78 35.37 44.74
N LEU A 75 -28.67 36.07 44.46
CA LEU A 75 -28.65 37.09 43.40
C LEU A 75 -28.29 36.53 42.02
N GLN A 76 -27.55 35.41 41.95
CA GLN A 76 -27.30 34.73 40.67
C GLN A 76 -28.61 34.21 40.07
N LEU A 77 -29.53 33.66 40.88
CA LEU A 77 -30.84 33.18 40.42
C LEU A 77 -31.71 34.28 39.80
N GLN A 78 -31.72 35.50 40.37
CA GLN A 78 -32.53 36.61 39.85
C GLN A 78 -32.00 37.15 38.50
N VAL A 79 -30.68 37.12 38.27
CA VAL A 79 -30.10 37.56 37.00
C VAL A 79 -30.22 36.49 35.91
N GLU A 80 -30.19 35.20 36.25
CA GLU A 80 -30.46 34.13 35.27
C GLU A 80 -31.95 34.02 34.92
N ILE A 81 -32.87 34.18 35.88
CA ILE A 81 -34.32 34.23 35.59
C ILE A 81 -34.64 35.43 34.68
N ALA A 82 -34.04 36.61 34.92
CA ALA A 82 -34.25 37.79 34.06
C ALA A 82 -33.62 37.65 32.66
N ARG A 83 -32.55 36.85 32.48
CA ARG A 83 -31.98 36.56 31.15
C ARG A 83 -32.71 35.42 30.43
N ALA A 84 -33.29 34.48 31.15
CA ALA A 84 -34.15 33.43 30.59
C ALA A 84 -35.49 33.96 30.04
N GLN A 85 -35.89 35.19 30.41
CA GLN A 85 -37.17 35.78 29.97
C GLN A 85 -37.08 36.75 28.77
N ASN A 86 -35.90 36.97 28.18
CA ASN A 86 -35.73 37.89 27.04
C ASN A 86 -35.15 37.25 25.76
N GLN A 87 -35.18 35.91 25.68
CA GLN A 87 -35.06 35.16 24.41
C GLN A 87 -36.22 34.19 24.22
N THR A 88 -37.44 34.65 24.51
CA THR A 88 -38.67 34.07 23.96
C THR A 88 -38.84 34.49 22.49
N SER A 89 -37.97 33.97 21.62
CA SER A 89 -38.50 33.51 20.34
C SER A 89 -39.60 32.52 20.67
N SER A 90 -40.83 32.74 20.17
CA SER A 90 -42.02 31.97 20.52
C SER A 90 -41.69 30.48 20.61
N PRO A 91 -42.16 29.74 21.65
CA PRO A 91 -42.03 28.30 21.65
C PRO A 91 -42.66 27.80 20.35
N SER A 92 -41.87 27.14 19.51
CA SER A 92 -42.40 26.46 18.34
C SER A 92 -43.30 25.35 18.88
N THR A 93 -44.61 25.48 18.65
CA THR A 93 -45.60 24.41 18.85
C THR A 93 -45.43 23.37 17.74
N GLY A 94 -44.21 22.86 17.64
CA GLY A 94 -43.74 21.95 16.61
C GLY A 94 -43.75 20.53 17.12
N THR A 95 -44.41 19.64 16.39
CA THR A 95 -44.45 18.22 16.71
C THR A 95 -43.46 17.47 15.81
N THR A 96 -42.69 16.56 16.39
CA THR A 96 -41.84 15.64 15.61
C THR A 96 -42.69 14.49 15.08
N PRO A 97 -42.57 14.12 13.78
CA PRO A 97 -43.29 12.99 13.23
C PRO A 97 -43.01 11.70 14.01
N ALA A 98 -44.06 10.97 14.40
CA ALA A 98 -43.93 9.76 15.23
C ALA A 98 -42.92 8.74 14.66
N ALA A 99 -42.88 8.58 13.33
CA ALA A 99 -41.90 7.70 12.67
C ALA A 99 -40.42 8.11 12.92
N GLU A 100 -40.13 9.41 13.04
CA GLU A 100 -38.78 9.88 13.38
C GLU A 100 -38.44 9.62 14.85
N VAL A 101 -39.43 9.78 15.74
CA VAL A 101 -39.31 9.44 17.18
C VAL A 101 -39.10 7.93 17.37
N ASP A 102 -39.86 7.11 16.67
CA ASP A 102 -39.75 5.64 16.68
C ASP A 102 -38.39 5.17 16.13
N ALA A 103 -37.92 5.77 15.03
CA ALA A 103 -36.61 5.48 14.46
C ALA A 103 -35.47 5.87 15.42
N LEU A 104 -35.54 7.05 16.05
CA LEU A 104 -34.58 7.49 17.06
C LEU A 104 -34.58 6.56 18.28
N ASN A 105 -35.76 6.24 18.83
CA ASN A 105 -35.89 5.32 19.96
C ASN A 105 -35.47 3.88 19.61
N SER A 106 -35.68 3.41 18.37
CA SER A 106 -35.17 2.10 17.89
C SER A 106 -33.63 2.12 17.84
N PHE A 107 -33.05 3.16 17.25
CA PHE A 107 -31.59 3.36 17.17
C PHE A 107 -30.93 3.41 18.55
N LEU A 108 -31.46 4.24 19.46
CA LEU A 108 -30.95 4.41 20.82
C LEU A 108 -31.00 3.10 21.63
N ARG A 109 -32.13 2.39 21.60
CA ARG A 109 -32.31 1.11 22.30
C ARG A 109 -31.39 0.02 21.76
N LYS A 110 -31.32 -0.16 20.43
CA LYS A 110 -30.49 -1.21 19.80
C LYS A 110 -29.00 -1.02 20.06
N LEU A 111 -28.53 0.23 20.18
CA LEU A 111 -27.13 0.55 20.50
C LEU A 111 -26.87 0.76 22.00
N GLY A 112 -27.87 0.61 22.87
CA GLY A 112 -27.73 0.72 24.32
C GLY A 112 -27.34 2.11 24.83
N VAL A 113 -27.74 3.18 24.14
CA VAL A 113 -27.37 4.57 24.46
C VAL A 113 -28.56 5.46 24.77
N SER A 114 -28.34 6.47 25.62
CA SER A 114 -29.35 7.43 26.06
C SER A 114 -28.78 8.87 26.06
N PRO A 115 -29.52 9.87 25.55
CA PRO A 115 -29.16 11.29 25.67
C PRO A 115 -29.29 11.87 27.09
N SER A 116 -30.07 11.24 27.97
CA SER A 116 -30.62 11.89 29.19
C SER A 116 -30.71 10.99 30.43
N ASN A 117 -29.95 9.87 30.46
CA ASN A 117 -30.11 8.76 31.41
C ASN A 117 -31.47 8.01 31.32
N GLN A 118 -32.33 8.34 30.35
CA GLN A 118 -33.56 7.63 30.01
C GLN A 118 -33.39 6.87 28.68
N PHE A 119 -33.66 5.56 28.66
CA PHE A 119 -33.47 4.73 27.45
C PHE A 119 -34.49 4.99 26.33
N GLU A 120 -35.62 5.63 26.65
CA GLU A 120 -36.67 6.00 25.71
C GLU A 120 -37.02 7.47 25.91
N ILE A 121 -37.15 8.20 24.81
CA ILE A 121 -37.64 9.58 24.82
C ILE A 121 -39.17 9.51 24.69
N THR A 122 -39.87 9.86 25.77
CA THR A 122 -41.35 9.82 25.86
C THR A 122 -42.01 11.16 25.56
N ASP A 123 -41.27 12.26 25.70
CA ASP A 123 -41.73 13.62 25.42
C ASP A 123 -41.28 14.08 24.03
N GLU A 124 -41.77 15.23 23.58
CA GLU A 124 -41.42 15.85 22.29
C GLU A 124 -39.89 16.09 22.17
N PRO A 125 -39.14 15.28 21.40
CA PRO A 125 -37.67 15.28 21.43
C PRO A 125 -37.07 16.64 21.04
N CYS A 126 -37.72 17.33 20.11
CA CYS A 126 -37.22 18.58 19.55
C CYS A 126 -37.51 19.83 20.40
N VAL A 127 -38.29 19.69 21.47
CA VAL A 127 -38.61 20.79 22.41
C VAL A 127 -37.86 20.65 23.75
N GLY A 128 -37.56 19.41 24.19
CA GLY A 128 -36.92 19.16 25.49
C GLY A 128 -35.43 18.74 25.46
N PHE A 129 -34.98 18.05 24.40
CA PHE A 129 -33.70 17.33 24.41
C PHE A 129 -32.73 17.69 23.27
N ALA A 130 -33.21 18.41 22.25
CA ALA A 130 -32.41 18.72 21.07
C ALA A 130 -31.28 19.75 21.34
N ILE A 131 -30.16 19.54 20.66
CA ILE A 131 -29.03 20.47 20.61
C ILE A 131 -29.42 21.66 19.72
N ASN A 132 -29.07 22.88 20.17
CA ASN A 132 -29.22 24.11 19.38
C ASN A 132 -28.50 23.98 18.02
N ASP A 133 -29.23 24.25 16.93
CA ASP A 133 -28.78 24.17 15.53
C ASP A 133 -27.42 24.84 15.26
N SER A 134 -27.08 25.90 16.00
CA SER A 134 -25.80 26.63 15.86
C SER A 134 -24.56 25.84 16.32
N ILE A 135 -24.72 24.71 17.02
CA ILE A 135 -23.63 23.89 17.55
C ILE A 135 -23.33 22.74 16.57
N SER A 136 -22.20 22.77 15.86
CA SER A 136 -21.79 21.67 14.97
C SER A 136 -21.59 20.34 15.73
N LEU A 137 -22.05 19.20 15.17
CA LEU A 137 -21.83 17.85 15.71
C LEU A 137 -20.43 17.29 15.45
N GLY A 138 -19.43 18.16 15.26
CA GLY A 138 -18.04 17.80 15.05
C GLY A 138 -17.38 17.09 16.25
N ASN A 139 -16.10 16.74 16.05
CA ASN A 139 -15.31 15.91 16.97
C ASN A 139 -14.89 16.64 18.27
N GLY A 140 -15.18 17.93 18.41
CA GLY A 140 -14.96 18.72 19.62
C GLY A 140 -16.18 18.74 20.53
N GLY A 141 -15.96 18.63 21.84
CA GLY A 141 -17.00 18.73 22.86
C GLY A 141 -17.59 17.38 23.29
N ALA A 142 -17.49 17.10 24.60
CA ALA A 142 -18.15 15.99 25.28
C ALA A 142 -19.59 16.33 25.73
N SER A 143 -19.98 17.60 25.66
CA SER A 143 -21.35 18.07 25.87
C SER A 143 -22.30 17.50 24.81
N HIS A 144 -23.49 17.10 25.24
CA HIS A 144 -24.55 16.55 24.38
C HIS A 144 -24.09 15.37 23.50
N ASN A 145 -23.48 14.38 24.14
CA ASN A 145 -23.05 13.13 23.52
C ASN A 145 -23.49 11.94 24.41
N PRO A 146 -24.36 11.02 23.94
CA PRO A 146 -25.02 11.08 22.65
C PRO A 146 -26.00 12.25 22.58
N GLY A 147 -26.39 12.67 21.38
CA GLY A 147 -27.31 13.80 21.21
C GLY A 147 -27.73 13.99 19.76
N PHE A 148 -28.75 14.79 19.55
CA PHE A 148 -29.36 15.03 18.24
C PHE A 148 -29.76 16.49 18.08
N LYS A 149 -29.96 16.94 16.84
CA LYS A 149 -30.45 18.27 16.46
C LYS A 149 -31.84 18.16 15.87
N CYS A 150 -32.59 19.24 15.97
CA CYS A 150 -33.86 19.38 15.28
C CYS A 150 -34.00 20.75 14.63
N LYS A 151 -34.60 20.77 13.45
CA LYS A 151 -34.99 21.99 12.76
C LYS A 151 -36.50 22.02 12.57
N CYS A 152 -37.14 23.07 13.06
CA CYS A 152 -38.59 23.25 12.97
C CYS A 152 -38.97 24.20 11.83
N ASN A 153 -39.96 23.83 11.02
CA ASN A 153 -40.54 24.66 9.98
C ASN A 153 -42.01 24.95 10.34
N GLY A 154 -42.21 25.96 11.20
CA GLY A 154 -43.53 26.26 11.78
C GLY A 154 -43.94 25.22 12.83
N THR A 155 -44.87 24.33 12.48
CA THR A 155 -45.50 23.36 13.40
C THR A 155 -44.98 21.93 13.27
N VAL A 156 -43.95 21.68 12.45
CA VAL A 156 -43.30 20.36 12.35
C VAL A 156 -41.81 20.54 12.60
N CYS A 157 -41.25 19.67 13.45
CA CYS A 157 -39.83 19.59 13.73
C CYS A 157 -39.26 18.28 13.16
N HIS A 158 -38.13 18.36 12.46
CA HIS A 158 -37.46 17.19 11.89
C HIS A 158 -36.08 17.00 12.54
N ILE A 159 -35.68 15.75 12.72
CA ILE A 159 -34.35 15.40 13.24
C ILE A 159 -33.33 15.64 12.13
N THR A 160 -32.48 16.66 12.31
CA THR A 160 -31.49 17.11 11.32
C THR A 160 -30.08 16.67 11.61
N GLY A 161 -29.79 16.21 12.83
CA GLY A 161 -28.45 15.71 13.14
C GLY A 161 -28.42 14.70 14.28
N LEU A 162 -27.45 13.80 14.25
CA LEU A 162 -27.27 12.74 15.25
C LEU A 162 -25.78 12.49 15.55
N LYS A 163 -25.44 12.42 16.84
CA LYS A 163 -24.08 12.20 17.34
C LYS A 163 -24.05 11.11 18.40
N VAL A 164 -23.33 10.04 18.13
CA VAL A 164 -22.91 9.00 19.10
C VAL A 164 -21.42 8.78 18.87
N TYR A 165 -20.57 9.51 19.59
CA TYR A 165 -19.12 9.57 19.32
C TYR A 165 -18.33 9.07 20.54
N ALA A 166 -17.32 8.21 20.34
CA ALA A 166 -16.46 7.74 21.44
C ALA A 166 -17.24 7.15 22.63
N LYS A 167 -18.32 6.40 22.36
CA LYS A 167 -19.18 5.76 23.38
C LYS A 167 -18.94 4.26 23.55
N GLY A 168 -18.17 3.64 22.66
CA GLY A 168 -17.90 2.20 22.71
C GLY A 168 -19.12 1.34 22.35
N VAL A 169 -20.15 1.91 21.70
CA VAL A 169 -21.31 1.15 21.23
C VAL A 169 -20.89 0.10 20.21
N ALA A 170 -21.55 -1.06 20.22
CA ALA A 170 -21.22 -2.18 19.36
C ALA A 170 -22.46 -2.75 18.68
N GLY A 171 -22.27 -3.42 17.55
CA GLY A 171 -23.34 -3.97 16.72
C GLY A 171 -23.53 -3.20 15.42
N GLN A 172 -24.55 -3.60 14.65
CA GLN A 172 -24.84 -3.01 13.34
C GLN A 172 -25.65 -1.72 13.46
N ILE A 173 -25.53 -0.82 12.48
CA ILE A 173 -26.45 0.32 12.37
C ILE A 173 -27.85 -0.22 12.07
N PRO A 174 -28.87 0.10 12.88
CA PRO A 174 -30.25 -0.29 12.59
C PRO A 174 -30.79 0.38 11.32
N ASP A 175 -31.47 -0.39 10.47
CA ASP A 175 -32.02 0.13 9.20
C ASP A 175 -33.00 1.30 9.39
N GLU A 176 -33.65 1.39 10.56
CA GLU A 176 -34.54 2.50 10.89
C GLU A 176 -33.84 3.87 10.89
N LEU A 177 -32.52 3.92 11.13
CA LEU A 177 -31.75 5.17 11.04
C LEU A 177 -31.86 5.80 9.65
N TRP A 178 -31.88 4.98 8.61
CA TRP A 178 -31.94 5.45 7.22
C TRP A 178 -33.33 5.98 6.82
N SER A 179 -34.33 5.91 7.69
CA SER A 179 -35.64 6.54 7.49
C SER A 179 -35.67 8.04 7.84
N LEU A 180 -34.67 8.53 8.59
CA LEU A 180 -34.53 9.93 9.00
C LEU A 180 -34.03 10.82 7.84
N SER A 181 -34.82 10.91 6.77
CA SER A 181 -34.48 11.58 5.49
C SER A 181 -34.16 13.09 5.57
N TYR A 182 -34.38 13.72 6.72
CA TYR A 182 -34.00 15.11 7.02
C TYR A 182 -32.62 15.27 7.67
N LEU A 183 -31.89 14.17 7.94
CA LEU A 183 -30.54 14.23 8.49
C LEU A 183 -29.57 14.95 7.55
N THR A 184 -28.91 15.98 8.07
CA THR A 184 -27.81 16.73 7.44
C THR A 184 -26.45 16.42 8.10
N GLU A 185 -26.43 16.03 9.38
CA GLU A 185 -25.21 15.69 10.14
C GLU A 185 -25.32 14.33 10.84
N LEU A 186 -24.44 13.37 10.51
CA LEU A 186 -24.33 12.08 11.21
C LEU A 186 -22.89 11.84 11.69
N ASN A 187 -22.69 11.67 13.00
CA ASN A 187 -21.41 11.35 13.60
C ASN A 187 -21.49 10.09 14.48
N LEU A 188 -21.02 8.97 13.96
CA LEU A 188 -20.94 7.66 14.63
C LEU A 188 -19.49 7.21 14.88
N ALA A 189 -18.53 8.13 14.80
CA ALA A 189 -17.12 7.80 14.81
C ALA A 189 -16.61 7.36 16.19
N LYS A 190 -15.55 6.54 16.18
CA LYS A 190 -14.89 6.00 17.39
C LYS A 190 -15.82 5.15 18.24
N ASN A 191 -16.49 4.18 17.64
CA ASN A 191 -17.22 3.15 18.37
C ASN A 191 -16.75 1.77 17.90
N ASN A 192 -17.47 0.72 18.26
CA ASN A 192 -17.19 -0.65 17.83
C ASN A 192 -18.35 -1.17 16.94
N LEU A 193 -18.90 -0.29 16.09
CA LEU A 193 -19.98 -0.65 15.17
C LEU A 193 -19.46 -1.60 14.08
N THR A 194 -20.30 -2.55 13.67
CA THR A 194 -19.92 -3.67 12.79
C THR A 194 -20.89 -3.83 11.61
N GLY A 195 -20.54 -4.71 10.67
CA GLY A 195 -21.38 -5.08 9.54
C GLY A 195 -21.39 -4.04 8.40
N PRO A 196 -22.23 -4.26 7.38
CA PRO A 196 -22.29 -3.40 6.20
C PRO A 196 -23.08 -2.11 6.44
N VAL A 197 -22.73 -1.08 5.67
CA VAL A 197 -23.59 0.10 5.50
C VAL A 197 -24.70 -0.30 4.52
N SER A 198 -25.95 -0.23 4.98
CA SER A 198 -27.13 -0.61 4.20
C SER A 198 -27.30 0.29 2.95
N PRO A 199 -27.69 -0.24 1.78
CA PRO A 199 -28.03 0.57 0.60
C PRO A 199 -29.09 1.65 0.87
N SER A 200 -29.94 1.44 1.88
CA SER A 200 -30.91 2.41 2.39
C SER A 200 -30.30 3.76 2.79
N VAL A 201 -28.97 3.82 3.02
CA VAL A 201 -28.23 5.08 3.22
C VAL A 201 -28.52 6.13 2.14
N GLY A 202 -28.81 5.70 0.90
CA GLY A 202 -29.18 6.59 -0.20
C GLY A 202 -30.48 7.38 -0.01
N ASN A 203 -31.29 7.07 1.01
CA ASN A 203 -32.48 7.84 1.39
C ASN A 203 -32.14 9.18 2.07
N LEU A 204 -30.94 9.33 2.63
CA LEU A 204 -30.53 10.51 3.39
C LEU A 204 -30.09 11.68 2.49
N THR A 205 -30.87 12.00 1.46
CA THR A 205 -30.50 12.91 0.35
C THR A 205 -30.08 14.33 0.78
N GLN A 206 -30.45 14.76 1.98
CA GLN A 206 -30.06 16.05 2.58
C GLN A 206 -28.72 16.01 3.35
N MET A 207 -28.05 14.85 3.42
CA MET A 207 -26.82 14.66 4.19
C MET A 207 -25.68 15.57 3.70
N GLN A 208 -25.05 16.28 4.63
CA GLN A 208 -23.92 17.19 4.38
C GLN A 208 -22.63 16.71 5.07
N TYR A 209 -22.74 16.10 6.26
CA TYR A 209 -21.62 15.57 7.04
C TYR A 209 -21.92 14.14 7.48
N MET A 210 -21.17 13.17 6.96
CA MET A 210 -21.24 11.78 7.40
C MET A 210 -19.86 11.32 7.91
N ASN A 211 -19.79 10.99 9.20
CA ASN A 211 -18.58 10.46 9.83
C ASN A 211 -18.82 9.09 10.50
N LEU A 212 -18.17 8.08 9.95
CA LEU A 212 -18.17 6.67 10.35
C LEU A 212 -16.74 6.20 10.75
N ASP A 213 -15.78 7.12 10.89
CA ASP A 213 -14.37 6.80 11.15
C ASP A 213 -14.18 5.95 12.41
N HIS A 214 -13.14 5.11 12.42
CA HIS A 214 -12.69 4.35 13.59
C HIS A 214 -13.81 3.46 14.16
N ASN A 215 -14.30 2.55 13.33
CA ASN A 215 -15.25 1.49 13.68
C ASN A 215 -14.75 0.16 13.08
N SER A 216 -15.61 -0.85 13.04
CA SER A 216 -15.37 -2.19 12.49
C SER A 216 -16.39 -2.50 11.37
N PHE A 217 -16.81 -1.49 10.60
CA PHE A 217 -17.71 -1.67 9.45
C PHE A 217 -17.05 -2.52 8.37
N SER A 218 -17.83 -3.33 7.66
CA SER A 218 -17.34 -4.35 6.74
C SER A 218 -18.21 -4.55 5.51
N GLY A 219 -17.78 -5.39 4.56
CA GLY A 219 -18.47 -5.55 3.28
C GLY A 219 -18.16 -4.42 2.30
N GLU A 220 -18.91 -4.33 1.20
CA GLU A 220 -18.69 -3.30 0.18
C GLU A 220 -19.35 -1.96 0.55
N LEU A 221 -18.79 -0.86 0.04
CA LEU A 221 -19.43 0.46 0.13
C LEU A 221 -20.65 0.50 -0.81
N PRO A 222 -21.86 0.83 -0.32
CA PRO A 222 -23.03 0.91 -1.18
C PRO A 222 -22.91 2.06 -2.18
N LYS A 223 -23.16 1.76 -3.47
CA LYS A 223 -23.17 2.74 -4.57
C LYS A 223 -24.21 3.85 -4.36
N GLU A 224 -25.24 3.56 -3.56
CA GLU A 224 -26.32 4.46 -3.15
C GLU A 224 -25.80 5.67 -2.35
N LEU A 225 -24.58 5.62 -1.80
CA LEU A 225 -23.89 6.82 -1.29
C LEU A 225 -23.74 7.93 -2.35
N GLY A 226 -23.69 7.57 -3.64
CA GLY A 226 -23.71 8.52 -4.75
C GLY A 226 -25.03 9.28 -4.95
N ASN A 227 -26.09 8.95 -4.20
CA ASN A 227 -27.34 9.72 -4.18
C ASN A 227 -27.29 10.92 -3.21
N LEU A 228 -26.28 11.00 -2.34
CA LEU A 228 -26.16 12.02 -1.30
C LEU A 228 -25.57 13.32 -1.85
N THR A 229 -26.17 13.90 -2.89
CA THR A 229 -25.55 15.00 -3.67
C THR A 229 -25.26 16.29 -2.90
N GLU A 230 -25.82 16.45 -1.69
CA GLU A 230 -25.53 17.55 -0.75
C GLU A 230 -24.26 17.34 0.10
N LEU A 231 -23.61 16.17 0.02
CA LEU A 231 -22.53 15.77 0.90
C LEU A 231 -21.28 16.65 0.73
N LEU A 232 -20.84 17.25 1.83
CA LEU A 232 -19.64 18.11 1.93
C LEU A 232 -18.47 17.34 2.55
N ILE A 233 -18.74 16.45 3.51
CA ILE A 233 -17.75 15.63 4.21
C ILE A 233 -18.20 14.18 4.26
N LEU A 234 -17.35 13.28 3.77
CA LEU A 234 -17.48 11.83 3.91
C LEU A 234 -16.22 11.28 4.60
N ALA A 235 -16.40 10.67 5.76
CA ALA A 235 -15.32 10.11 6.55
C ALA A 235 -15.67 8.67 6.98
N PHE A 236 -14.85 7.70 6.57
CA PHE A 236 -14.97 6.29 6.94
C PHE A 236 -13.60 5.60 7.11
N SER A 237 -12.56 6.40 7.42
CA SER A 237 -11.20 5.95 7.74
C SER A 237 -11.19 4.95 8.90
N THR A 238 -10.24 4.02 8.91
CA THR A 238 -10.15 2.95 9.91
C THR A 238 -11.46 2.17 10.04
N ASN A 239 -11.68 1.28 9.08
CA ASN A 239 -12.73 0.27 9.05
C ASN A 239 -12.20 -0.99 8.34
N ASP A 240 -13.07 -1.97 8.10
CA ASP A 240 -12.79 -3.28 7.48
C ASP A 240 -13.67 -3.51 6.23
N PHE A 241 -13.93 -2.45 5.46
CA PHE A 241 -14.62 -2.54 4.17
C PHE A 241 -13.79 -3.35 3.17
N SER A 242 -14.45 -3.77 2.09
CA SER A 242 -13.89 -4.59 1.02
C SER A 242 -14.38 -4.12 -0.35
N GLY A 243 -13.79 -4.66 -1.41
CA GLY A 243 -14.21 -4.37 -2.78
C GLY A 243 -13.79 -2.98 -3.27
N PRO A 244 -14.19 -2.62 -4.49
CA PRO A 244 -13.81 -1.36 -5.13
C PRO A 244 -14.58 -0.16 -4.58
N LEU A 245 -14.03 1.03 -4.77
CA LEU A 245 -14.76 2.29 -4.56
C LEU A 245 -15.87 2.45 -5.62
N PRO A 246 -17.14 2.69 -5.25
CA PRO A 246 -18.22 2.91 -6.21
C PRO A 246 -17.95 4.14 -7.09
N SER A 247 -18.12 3.96 -8.40
CA SER A 247 -17.94 5.03 -9.40
C SER A 247 -18.90 6.21 -9.19
N GLU A 248 -20.06 5.91 -8.61
CA GLU A 248 -21.17 6.78 -8.28
C GLU A 248 -20.82 7.85 -7.24
N LEU A 249 -19.77 7.64 -6.43
CA LEU A 249 -19.24 8.68 -5.54
C LEU A 249 -18.75 9.91 -6.34
N GLY A 250 -18.42 9.76 -7.63
CA GLY A 250 -18.12 10.87 -8.54
C GLY A 250 -19.30 11.83 -8.78
N LYS A 251 -20.55 11.46 -8.43
CA LYS A 251 -21.73 12.34 -8.49
C LYS A 251 -21.73 13.41 -7.38
N LEU A 252 -20.92 13.24 -6.34
CA LEU A 252 -20.91 14.08 -5.14
C LEU A 252 -20.17 15.40 -5.37
N THR A 253 -20.57 16.19 -6.37
CA THR A 253 -19.82 17.37 -6.84
C THR A 253 -19.66 18.48 -5.80
N LYS A 254 -20.41 18.45 -4.69
CA LYS A 254 -20.26 19.36 -3.54
C LYS A 254 -19.22 18.90 -2.51
N LEU A 255 -18.71 17.68 -2.61
CA LEU A 255 -17.81 17.04 -1.64
C LEU A 255 -16.46 17.78 -1.56
N GLN A 256 -16.11 18.21 -0.34
CA GLN A 256 -14.90 18.98 -0.03
C GLN A 256 -13.84 18.13 0.68
N HIS A 257 -14.29 17.16 1.48
CA HIS A 257 -13.40 16.33 2.28
C HIS A 257 -13.79 14.85 2.18
N LEU A 258 -12.84 14.02 1.73
CA LEU A 258 -12.94 12.56 1.68
C LEU A 258 -11.82 11.92 2.51
N TYR A 259 -12.22 11.25 3.60
CA TYR A 259 -11.34 10.49 4.47
C TYR A 259 -11.70 9.00 4.40
N MET A 260 -10.79 8.19 3.90
CA MET A 260 -10.95 6.75 3.75
C MET A 260 -9.62 6.01 3.95
N ASP A 261 -8.77 6.50 4.85
CA ASP A 261 -7.48 5.89 5.13
C ASP A 261 -7.60 4.61 5.96
N SER A 262 -6.88 3.56 5.54
CA SER A 262 -6.96 2.22 6.13
C SER A 262 -8.39 1.72 6.34
N SER A 263 -9.26 1.94 5.35
CA SER A 263 -10.67 1.51 5.34
C SER A 263 -10.88 0.12 4.75
N GLY A 264 -9.85 -0.47 4.11
CA GLY A 264 -9.89 -1.82 3.53
C GLY A 264 -10.30 -1.89 2.05
N VAL A 265 -10.73 -0.76 1.48
CA VAL A 265 -11.09 -0.64 0.05
C VAL A 265 -9.93 -1.03 -0.88
N SER A 266 -10.29 -1.55 -2.07
CA SER A 266 -9.36 -2.11 -3.04
C SER A 266 -9.66 -1.68 -4.48
N GLY A 267 -8.93 -2.23 -5.45
CA GLY A 267 -9.16 -1.96 -6.87
C GLY A 267 -8.77 -0.53 -7.31
N PRO A 268 -9.08 -0.14 -8.55
CA PRO A 268 -8.64 1.14 -9.11
C PRO A 268 -9.37 2.33 -8.49
N ILE A 269 -8.65 3.46 -8.37
CA ILE A 269 -9.25 4.76 -8.02
C ILE A 269 -10.20 5.18 -9.17
N PRO A 270 -11.50 5.44 -8.92
CA PRO A 270 -12.43 5.76 -10.00
C PRO A 270 -12.07 7.07 -10.71
N SER A 271 -11.95 7.02 -12.04
CA SER A 271 -11.68 8.20 -12.87
C SER A 271 -12.80 9.25 -12.81
N THR A 272 -14.01 8.84 -12.41
CA THR A 272 -15.17 9.70 -12.14
C THR A 272 -14.91 10.71 -11.01
N PHE A 273 -13.92 10.47 -10.14
CA PHE A 273 -13.57 11.42 -9.07
C PHE A 273 -13.03 12.75 -9.62
N ALA A 274 -12.64 12.82 -10.89
CA ALA A 274 -12.30 14.08 -11.56
C ALA A 274 -13.47 15.07 -11.70
N ALA A 275 -14.72 14.65 -11.43
CA ALA A 275 -15.89 15.52 -11.33
C ALA A 275 -15.99 16.26 -9.97
N LEU A 276 -15.21 15.85 -8.96
CA LEU A 276 -15.26 16.39 -7.59
C LEU A 276 -14.46 17.70 -7.46
N GLN A 277 -14.76 18.68 -8.31
CA GLN A 277 -13.95 19.91 -8.46
C GLN A 277 -13.88 20.80 -7.21
N ASN A 278 -14.80 20.62 -6.25
CA ASN A 278 -14.80 21.30 -4.94
C ASN A 278 -13.93 20.59 -3.88
N MET A 279 -13.30 19.45 -4.20
CA MET A 279 -12.51 18.67 -3.27
C MET A 279 -11.27 19.44 -2.79
N GLN A 280 -11.11 19.54 -1.47
CA GLN A 280 -10.00 20.20 -0.77
C GLN A 280 -9.09 19.19 -0.06
N VAL A 281 -9.64 18.09 0.47
CA VAL A 281 -8.86 17.07 1.19
C VAL A 281 -9.24 15.68 0.71
N MET A 282 -8.27 14.91 0.23
CA MET A 282 -8.48 13.52 -0.18
C MET A 282 -7.39 12.64 0.45
N ARG A 283 -7.77 11.83 1.46
CA ARG A 283 -6.85 10.95 2.20
C ARG A 283 -7.32 9.50 2.10
N PHE A 284 -6.51 8.65 1.46
CA PHE A 284 -6.86 7.26 1.13
C PHE A 284 -5.65 6.31 1.06
N TRP A 285 -4.56 6.75 1.67
CA TRP A 285 -3.39 5.96 2.00
C TRP A 285 -3.72 4.77 2.93
N GLY A 286 -2.87 3.74 2.94
CA GLY A 286 -3.05 2.55 3.78
C GLY A 286 -4.15 1.57 3.33
N ASN A 287 -4.63 1.66 2.09
CA ASN A 287 -5.62 0.75 1.51
C ASN A 287 -4.97 -0.33 0.62
N SER A 288 -5.80 -1.13 -0.07
CA SER A 288 -5.35 -2.09 -1.09
C SER A 288 -5.71 -1.59 -2.51
N LEU A 289 -5.64 -0.27 -2.72
CA LEU A 289 -5.96 0.37 -3.98
C LEU A 289 -4.91 0.05 -5.05
N GLU A 290 -5.35 0.06 -6.31
CA GLU A 290 -4.55 -0.26 -7.48
C GLU A 290 -4.37 0.97 -8.37
N GLY A 291 -3.20 1.08 -8.98
CA GLY A 291 -2.81 2.20 -9.83
C GLY A 291 -3.14 1.99 -11.32
N PRO A 292 -2.83 2.99 -12.17
CA PRO A 292 -2.17 4.25 -11.83
C PRO A 292 -3.12 5.26 -11.17
N ILE A 293 -2.57 6.29 -10.52
CA ILE A 293 -3.32 7.49 -10.12
C ILE A 293 -3.95 8.09 -11.40
N PRO A 294 -5.28 8.32 -11.45
CA PRO A 294 -5.92 8.83 -12.65
C PRO A 294 -5.33 10.18 -13.08
N SER A 295 -4.87 10.29 -14.33
CA SER A 295 -4.31 11.54 -14.86
C SER A 295 -5.31 12.71 -14.81
N THR A 296 -6.61 12.39 -14.85
CA THR A 296 -7.73 13.33 -14.71
C THR A 296 -7.81 14.01 -13.35
N PHE A 297 -7.02 13.59 -12.34
CA PHE A 297 -6.89 14.31 -11.07
C PHE A 297 -6.32 15.72 -11.24
N SER A 298 -5.72 16.05 -12.40
CA SER A 298 -5.38 17.43 -12.78
C SER A 298 -6.56 18.40 -12.71
N ASN A 299 -7.80 17.90 -12.82
CA ASN A 299 -9.01 18.72 -12.74
C ASN A 299 -9.34 19.18 -11.30
N LEU A 300 -8.70 18.59 -10.28
CA LEU A 300 -8.93 18.88 -8.86
C LEU A 300 -8.13 20.11 -8.40
N ALA A 301 -8.33 21.24 -9.07
CA ALA A 301 -7.56 22.47 -8.84
C ALA A 301 -7.75 23.08 -7.43
N ALA A 302 -8.84 22.76 -6.74
CA ALA A 302 -9.12 23.18 -5.37
C ALA A 302 -8.40 22.33 -4.29
N LEU A 303 -7.72 21.23 -4.67
CA LEU A 303 -7.19 20.27 -3.71
C LEU A 303 -5.99 20.83 -2.93
N GLU A 304 -6.07 20.76 -1.61
CA GLU A 304 -5.07 21.27 -0.66
C GLU A 304 -4.27 20.16 0.03
N ASP A 305 -4.88 19.02 0.35
CA ASP A 305 -4.21 17.89 1.05
C ASP A 305 -4.51 16.57 0.33
N LEU A 306 -3.48 16.00 -0.31
CA LEU A 306 -3.52 14.72 -1.01
C LEU A 306 -2.58 13.71 -0.35
N ARG A 307 -3.14 12.59 0.12
CA ARG A 307 -2.37 11.50 0.75
C ARG A 307 -2.72 10.15 0.15
N ILE A 308 -1.76 9.58 -0.56
CA ILE A 308 -1.83 8.29 -1.24
C ILE A 308 -0.65 7.43 -0.81
N SER A 309 -0.90 6.16 -0.51
CA SER A 309 0.16 5.17 -0.38
C SER A 309 -0.26 3.79 -0.85
N ASP A 310 0.76 2.96 -1.10
CA ASP A 310 0.65 1.51 -1.32
C ASP A 310 -0.13 1.08 -2.55
N LEU A 311 -0.18 1.92 -3.59
CA LEU A 311 -0.81 1.56 -4.85
C LEU A 311 -0.12 0.35 -5.49
N ALA A 312 -0.88 -0.74 -5.64
CA ALA A 312 -0.43 -1.94 -6.34
C ALA A 312 -0.59 -1.80 -7.86
N ASN A 313 0.16 -2.61 -8.61
CA ASN A 313 -0.05 -2.93 -10.03
C ASN A 313 -0.08 -1.80 -11.07
N GLY A 314 0.16 -0.53 -10.72
CA GLY A 314 0.13 0.59 -11.68
C GLY A 314 1.12 1.71 -11.41
N GLY A 315 2.24 1.67 -12.13
CA GLY A 315 3.26 2.72 -12.09
C GLY A 315 2.71 4.05 -12.56
N SER A 316 2.78 5.07 -11.70
CA SER A 316 2.22 6.40 -11.96
C SER A 316 3.33 7.41 -12.34
N SER A 317 2.94 8.59 -12.81
CA SER A 317 3.84 9.75 -12.95
C SER A 317 3.24 10.95 -12.23
N LEU A 318 4.04 11.98 -11.96
CA LEU A 318 3.55 13.23 -11.35
C LEU A 318 2.86 14.18 -12.34
N ALA A 319 2.56 13.74 -13.57
CA ALA A 319 1.93 14.57 -14.60
C ALA A 319 0.53 15.07 -14.20
N PHE A 320 -0.21 14.32 -13.36
CA PHE A 320 -1.53 14.72 -12.87
C PHE A 320 -1.50 15.98 -12.00
N LEU A 321 -0.35 16.35 -11.41
CA LEU A 321 -0.26 17.51 -10.52
C LEU A 321 -0.36 18.86 -11.24
N LYS A 322 -0.14 18.90 -12.57
CA LYS A 322 0.18 20.10 -13.37
C LYS A 322 -0.57 21.39 -12.97
N ASP A 323 -1.87 21.29 -12.73
CA ASP A 323 -2.76 22.42 -12.50
C ASP A 323 -3.26 22.52 -11.02
N MET A 324 -2.82 21.61 -10.14
CA MET A 324 -3.20 21.48 -8.72
C MET A 324 -2.46 22.47 -7.80
N LYS A 325 -2.47 23.77 -8.15
CA LYS A 325 -1.66 24.81 -7.49
C LYS A 325 -2.09 25.16 -6.06
N SER A 326 -3.26 24.70 -5.63
CA SER A 326 -3.77 24.88 -4.26
C SER A 326 -3.11 23.97 -3.22
N LEU A 327 -2.36 22.94 -3.66
CA LEU A 327 -1.77 21.94 -2.78
C LEU A 327 -0.87 22.57 -1.70
N LYS A 328 -1.19 22.23 -0.44
CA LYS A 328 -0.43 22.50 0.78
C LYS A 328 0.30 21.25 1.26
N VAL A 329 -0.35 20.09 1.15
CA VAL A 329 0.18 18.79 1.57
C VAL A 329 0.12 17.80 0.42
N LEU A 330 1.27 17.22 0.08
CA LEU A 330 1.38 16.14 -0.89
C LEU A 330 2.21 15.00 -0.30
N ILE A 331 1.55 13.88 0.02
CA ILE A 331 2.18 12.66 0.53
C ILE A 331 1.87 11.53 -0.45
N LEU A 332 2.88 11.13 -1.21
CA LEU A 332 2.83 10.04 -2.18
C LEU A 332 3.91 9.00 -1.83
N ARG A 333 3.62 8.10 -0.88
CA ARG A 333 4.57 7.08 -0.41
C ARG A 333 4.35 5.75 -1.13
N ASN A 334 5.40 5.08 -1.61
CA ASN A 334 5.30 3.69 -2.07
C ASN A 334 4.18 3.45 -3.12
N ASN A 335 4.09 4.33 -4.13
CA ASN A 335 3.04 4.34 -5.16
C ASN A 335 3.58 3.98 -6.57
N ASP A 336 4.74 3.32 -6.61
CA ASP A 336 5.49 3.01 -7.83
C ASP A 336 5.62 4.19 -8.83
N ILE A 337 5.80 5.41 -8.31
CA ILE A 337 5.87 6.61 -9.16
C ILE A 337 7.22 6.67 -9.87
N SER A 338 7.19 6.88 -11.18
CA SER A 338 8.37 6.92 -12.05
C SER A 338 8.44 8.18 -12.90
N GLY A 339 9.53 8.33 -13.67
CA GLY A 339 9.87 9.56 -14.38
C GLY A 339 10.52 10.61 -13.47
N SER A 340 10.56 11.86 -13.93
CA SER A 340 11.18 12.98 -13.20
C SER A 340 10.18 13.79 -12.41
N ILE A 341 10.63 14.38 -11.29
CA ILE A 341 9.86 15.42 -10.58
C ILE A 341 9.67 16.60 -11.56
N PRO A 342 8.43 17.11 -11.76
CA PRO A 342 8.17 18.19 -12.71
C PRO A 342 9.02 19.44 -12.43
N SER A 343 9.60 20.04 -13.47
CA SER A 343 10.46 21.23 -13.29
C SER A 343 9.70 22.44 -12.75
N ASN A 344 8.38 22.48 -12.97
CA ASN A 344 7.46 23.49 -12.45
C ASN A 344 6.97 23.20 -11.02
N ILE A 345 7.55 22.22 -10.29
CA ILE A 345 7.21 21.97 -8.88
C ILE A 345 7.46 23.20 -7.97
N GLY A 346 8.27 24.16 -8.42
CA GLY A 346 8.45 25.46 -7.75
C GLY A 346 7.26 26.44 -7.88
N ASP A 347 6.27 26.16 -8.75
CA ASP A 347 5.08 27.01 -8.93
C ASP A 347 4.04 26.82 -7.82
N TYR A 348 4.16 25.76 -7.01
CA TYR A 348 3.21 25.37 -5.96
C TYR A 348 3.54 26.16 -4.68
N GLN A 349 3.32 27.48 -4.71
CA GLN A 349 3.73 28.40 -3.65
C GLN A 349 3.07 28.12 -2.28
N ASN A 350 1.94 27.40 -2.26
CA ASN A 350 1.24 27.00 -1.05
C ASN A 350 1.76 25.70 -0.43
N LEU A 351 2.60 24.93 -1.13
CA LEU A 351 3.03 23.59 -0.73
C LEU A 351 3.95 23.68 0.49
N SER A 352 3.42 23.38 1.67
CA SER A 352 4.14 23.39 2.95
C SER A 352 4.75 22.03 3.30
N HIS A 353 4.19 20.95 2.77
CA HIS A 353 4.54 19.58 3.14
C HIS A 353 4.62 18.68 1.91
N LEU A 354 5.80 18.09 1.67
CA LEU A 354 6.05 17.22 0.52
C LEU A 354 6.79 15.95 0.97
N PHE A 355 6.15 14.80 0.78
CA PHE A 355 6.73 13.48 0.97
C PHE A 355 6.53 12.64 -0.29
N LEU A 356 7.62 12.29 -0.98
CA LEU A 356 7.60 11.43 -2.18
C LEU A 356 8.45 10.15 -2.01
N GLY A 357 8.71 9.75 -0.76
CA GLY A 357 9.63 8.64 -0.46
C GLY A 357 9.16 7.27 -0.96
N SER A 358 10.12 6.36 -1.09
CA SER A 358 9.92 4.97 -1.54
C SER A 358 9.25 4.84 -2.92
N ASN A 359 9.69 5.64 -3.91
CA ASN A 359 9.24 5.58 -5.31
C ASN A 359 10.42 5.41 -6.29
N LYS A 360 10.15 5.23 -7.60
CA LYS A 360 11.12 4.96 -8.68
C LYS A 360 11.45 6.20 -9.53
N PHE A 361 11.65 7.35 -8.89
CA PHE A 361 12.00 8.60 -9.59
C PHE A 361 13.36 8.54 -10.31
N THR A 362 13.46 9.25 -11.44
CA THR A 362 14.65 9.32 -12.31
C THR A 362 14.88 10.76 -12.82
N GLY A 363 16.08 11.08 -13.29
CA GLY A 363 16.41 12.41 -13.83
C GLY A 363 17.12 13.36 -12.84
N PRO A 364 17.35 14.62 -13.22
CA PRO A 364 18.09 15.59 -12.39
C PRO A 364 17.33 15.91 -11.10
N SER A 365 18.09 16.15 -10.03
CA SER A 365 17.57 16.53 -8.70
C SER A 365 16.76 17.83 -8.72
N ILE A 366 15.91 18.00 -7.70
CA ILE A 366 15.02 19.16 -7.46
C ILE A 366 15.58 20.47 -8.05
N PRO A 367 14.81 21.21 -8.87
CA PRO A 367 15.28 22.44 -9.52
C PRO A 367 15.88 23.45 -8.51
N PRO A 368 16.98 24.16 -8.84
CA PRO A 368 17.62 25.11 -7.93
C PRO A 368 16.71 26.23 -7.39
N GLN A 369 15.56 26.51 -8.03
CA GLN A 369 14.56 27.43 -7.49
C GLN A 369 14.05 26.99 -6.11
N TYR A 370 13.97 25.69 -5.83
CA TYR A 370 13.58 25.18 -4.51
C TYR A 370 14.65 25.46 -3.45
N ALA A 371 15.94 25.33 -3.81
CA ALA A 371 17.05 25.72 -2.93
C ALA A 371 17.01 27.21 -2.54
N GLN A 372 16.42 28.07 -3.37
CA GLN A 372 16.24 29.50 -3.11
C GLN A 372 15.05 29.80 -2.20
N LEU A 373 13.99 28.98 -2.19
CA LEU A 373 12.90 29.08 -1.20
C LEU A 373 13.43 28.90 0.23
N PHE A 374 14.28 27.89 0.47
CA PHE A 374 14.93 27.69 1.79
C PHE A 374 15.84 28.87 2.21
N GLN A 375 16.37 29.65 1.27
CA GLN A 375 17.24 30.81 1.57
C GLN A 375 16.49 32.12 1.77
N ARG A 376 15.37 32.36 1.06
CA ARG A 376 14.62 33.64 1.17
C ARG A 376 14.15 33.93 2.59
N ASP A 377 13.68 32.92 3.32
CA ASP A 377 13.23 33.09 4.72
C ASP A 377 14.35 33.00 5.76
N SER A 378 15.59 32.74 5.34
CA SER A 378 16.76 32.81 6.23
C SER A 378 17.29 34.24 6.40
N CYS A 379 16.95 35.16 5.49
CA CYS A 379 17.38 36.58 5.59
C CYS A 379 16.36 37.52 6.27
N ARG A 380 15.10 37.11 6.48
CA ARG A 380 14.10 37.95 7.15
C ARG A 380 14.02 37.63 8.64
N ARG A 381 14.71 38.42 9.48
CA ARG A 381 14.61 38.36 10.96
C ARG A 381 13.22 38.80 11.45
N SER A 382 12.23 37.91 11.38
CA SER A 382 10.98 38.02 12.16
C SER A 382 10.94 36.95 13.24
N LYS A 383 10.71 37.37 14.50
CA LYS A 383 10.49 36.47 15.65
C LYS A 383 9.01 36.15 15.81
N THR A 384 8.41 35.47 14.84
CA THR A 384 7.06 34.90 14.94
C THR A 384 7.03 33.60 14.12
N LYS A 385 6.41 32.54 14.69
CA LYS A 385 6.30 31.16 14.18
C LYS A 385 6.82 30.94 12.75
N LYS A 386 8.03 30.38 12.64
CA LYS A 386 8.47 29.72 11.41
C LYS A 386 7.85 28.33 11.35
N GLU A 387 6.86 28.14 10.50
CA GLU A 387 6.56 26.81 9.97
C GLU A 387 7.69 26.45 9.00
N LEU A 388 8.54 25.51 9.42
CA LEU A 388 9.61 25.00 8.58
C LEU A 388 9.01 24.14 7.46
N LEU A 389 9.49 24.39 6.25
CA LEU A 389 9.12 23.62 5.07
C LEU A 389 9.77 22.23 5.12
N GLU A 390 9.14 21.29 5.84
CA GLU A 390 9.62 19.91 5.94
C GLU A 390 9.31 19.14 4.65
N ILE A 391 10.31 19.11 3.77
CA ILE A 391 10.35 18.25 2.59
C ILE A 391 11.21 17.04 2.93
N ILE A 392 10.57 15.89 3.11
CA ILE A 392 11.27 14.60 3.28
C ILE A 392 11.10 13.83 1.96
N ILE A 393 12.08 13.99 1.07
CA ILE A 393 12.19 13.13 -0.11
C ILE A 393 13.26 12.08 0.16
N GLU A 394 12.86 10.81 0.29
CA GLU A 394 13.77 9.68 0.07
C GLU A 394 14.10 9.65 -1.43
N MET A 395 15.08 10.45 -1.87
CA MET A 395 15.59 10.37 -3.24
C MET A 395 16.78 9.43 -3.29
N ASN A 396 16.59 8.33 -4.02
CA ASN A 396 17.69 7.64 -4.69
C ASN A 396 18.26 8.51 -5.85
N PHE A 397 18.69 9.77 -5.64
CA PHE A 397 19.48 10.48 -6.66
C PHE A 397 20.43 11.58 -6.15
N PHE A 398 21.35 11.91 -7.06
CA PHE A 398 22.59 12.65 -6.93
C PHE A 398 22.44 14.13 -7.32
N SER A 399 23.52 14.91 -7.14
CA SER A 399 23.89 16.09 -7.97
C SER A 399 23.52 17.53 -7.57
N ILE A 400 23.49 17.85 -6.26
CA ILE A 400 23.82 19.21 -5.79
C ILE A 400 24.99 19.12 -4.77
N TRP A 401 25.72 20.21 -4.56
CA TRP A 401 26.89 20.43 -3.67
C TRP A 401 28.30 20.33 -4.31
N LYS A 402 29.23 21.14 -3.76
CA LYS A 402 30.51 21.58 -4.36
C LYS A 402 31.47 20.43 -4.74
N LYS A 403 32.38 20.73 -5.69
CA LYS A 403 33.44 19.88 -6.29
C LYS A 403 34.31 19.02 -5.34
N ALA A 404 34.30 19.28 -4.03
CA ALA A 404 34.96 18.43 -3.02
C ALA A 404 34.08 17.22 -2.65
N VAL A 405 32.86 17.47 -2.16
CA VAL A 405 31.84 16.44 -1.86
C VAL A 405 31.56 15.56 -3.08
N GLN A 406 31.55 16.18 -4.27
CA GLN A 406 31.30 15.54 -5.56
C GLN A 406 32.29 14.40 -5.92
N ARG A 407 33.46 14.32 -5.26
CA ARG A 407 34.47 13.27 -5.50
C ARG A 407 34.25 12.01 -4.65
N GLU A 408 33.80 12.16 -3.41
CA GLU A 408 33.55 11.06 -2.48
C GLU A 408 32.09 10.60 -2.49
N ALA A 409 31.14 11.55 -2.63
CA ALA A 409 29.72 11.23 -2.75
C ALA A 409 29.41 10.31 -3.93
N ARG A 410 30.26 10.29 -4.99
CA ARG A 410 30.14 9.47 -6.22
C ARG A 410 30.02 7.96 -5.99
N ARG A 411 30.07 7.48 -4.75
CA ARG A 411 29.89 6.08 -4.37
C ARG A 411 28.55 5.78 -3.65
N GLY A 412 27.69 6.79 -3.40
CA GLY A 412 26.32 6.66 -2.87
C GLY A 412 26.27 6.23 -1.40
N ILE A 413 25.14 6.03 -0.69
CA ILE A 413 23.77 6.57 -0.60
C ILE A 413 23.52 6.51 0.91
N VAL A 414 22.92 7.53 1.54
CA VAL A 414 22.30 7.39 2.87
C VAL A 414 20.86 7.85 2.68
N GLU A 415 19.88 6.96 2.88
CA GLU A 415 18.54 7.14 2.30
C GLU A 415 17.70 8.28 2.90
N ALA A 416 18.08 8.83 4.06
CA ALA A 416 17.72 10.20 4.44
C ALA A 416 18.74 10.79 5.44
N VAL A 417 19.14 12.05 5.22
CA VAL A 417 19.88 12.85 6.21
C VAL A 417 19.35 14.27 6.16
N ASN A 418 18.77 14.75 7.27
CA ASN A 418 18.42 16.16 7.42
C ASN A 418 19.71 16.98 7.62
N TRP A 419 20.07 17.82 6.65
CA TRP A 419 21.23 18.71 6.79
C TRP A 419 20.84 20.03 7.47
N GLU A 420 20.59 19.99 8.78
CA GLU A 420 20.45 21.20 9.57
C GLU A 420 21.82 21.74 10.00
N ASN A 421 22.14 22.95 9.53
CA ASN A 421 23.17 23.85 10.09
C ASN A 421 24.61 23.33 10.22
N GLY A 422 24.99 22.25 9.53
CA GLY A 422 26.38 21.84 9.38
C GLY A 422 27.17 22.82 8.51
N ASN A 423 28.07 23.60 9.13
CA ASN A 423 28.91 24.59 8.45
C ASN A 423 29.98 23.88 7.58
N MET A 424 29.66 23.55 6.31
CA MET A 424 30.56 22.84 5.38
C MET A 424 31.71 23.74 4.86
N ALA A 425 32.59 24.16 5.76
CA ALA A 425 33.83 24.84 5.40
C ALA A 425 34.94 23.87 4.95
N HIS A 426 34.89 22.58 5.34
CA HIS A 426 36.04 21.68 5.28
C HIS A 426 35.84 20.30 4.64
N GLY A 427 34.69 20.01 4.02
CA GLY A 427 34.52 18.81 3.17
C GLY A 427 34.61 17.45 3.89
N VAL A 428 34.54 17.42 5.22
CA VAL A 428 34.50 16.20 6.03
C VAL A 428 33.04 15.77 6.23
N LEU A 429 32.74 14.50 5.96
CA LEU A 429 31.43 13.91 6.26
C LEU A 429 31.20 13.85 7.79
N PRO A 430 29.97 14.07 8.28
CA PRO A 430 29.62 13.80 9.67
C PRO A 430 30.05 12.40 10.14
N SER A 431 30.41 12.27 11.43
CA SER A 431 30.90 11.01 12.00
C SER A 431 29.90 9.86 11.78
N GLY A 432 30.41 8.67 11.48
CA GLY A 432 29.60 7.49 11.18
C GLY A 432 28.91 7.50 9.81
N LEU A 433 28.72 8.64 9.13
CA LEU A 433 27.97 8.70 7.87
C LEU A 433 28.60 7.83 6.76
N ARG A 434 29.93 7.68 6.78
CA ARG A 434 30.69 6.77 5.91
C ARG A 434 30.22 5.31 6.05
N CYS A 435 29.77 4.87 7.23
CA CYS A 435 29.31 3.49 7.41
C CYS A 435 28.01 3.20 6.67
N LEU A 436 27.10 4.17 6.63
CA LEU A 436 25.76 3.99 6.06
C LEU A 436 25.68 4.25 4.55
N GLN A 437 26.83 4.50 3.91
CA GLN A 437 26.95 4.68 2.47
C GLN A 437 26.67 3.39 1.69
N ARG A 438 26.35 3.52 0.40
CA ARG A 438 26.10 2.39 -0.51
C ARG A 438 27.39 1.60 -0.63
N ASN A 439 27.26 0.27 -0.64
CA ASN A 439 28.38 -0.67 -0.54
C ASN A 439 29.13 -0.61 0.82
N PHE A 440 28.53 0.03 1.85
CA PHE A 440 28.95 0.03 3.27
C PHE A 440 30.48 0.03 3.46
N PRO A 441 31.18 1.14 3.11
CA PRO A 441 32.64 1.20 3.06
C PRO A 441 33.35 1.29 4.43
N CYS A 442 32.64 1.01 5.53
CA CYS A 442 33.22 0.76 6.85
C CYS A 442 32.97 -0.70 7.24
N GLY A 443 33.85 -1.31 8.06
CA GLY A 443 33.77 -2.75 8.40
C GLY A 443 34.12 -3.74 7.26
N ARG A 444 33.90 -3.39 5.98
CA ARG A 444 34.06 -4.27 4.80
C ARG A 444 35.39 -5.03 4.68
N ASN A 445 36.50 -4.46 5.15
CA ASN A 445 37.83 -5.11 5.12
C ASN A 445 38.32 -5.56 6.51
N ARG A 446 37.45 -5.51 7.54
CA ARG A 446 37.73 -5.91 8.92
C ARG A 446 36.47 -6.55 9.54
N PRO A 447 36.10 -7.77 9.13
CA PRO A 447 35.13 -8.55 9.88
C PRO A 447 35.68 -8.91 11.26
N VAL A 448 35.04 -8.40 12.32
CA VAL A 448 35.45 -8.66 13.72
C VAL A 448 34.31 -9.23 14.56
N TYR A 449 33.04 -9.09 14.13
CA TYR A 449 31.88 -9.40 14.97
C TYR A 449 31.09 -10.62 14.46
N ASP A 450 30.91 -11.61 15.33
CA ASP A 450 30.04 -12.78 15.11
C ASP A 450 28.60 -12.57 15.63
N ASN A 451 28.32 -11.44 16.29
CA ASN A 451 26.98 -11.07 16.76
C ASN A 451 26.84 -9.56 16.94
N PHE A 452 25.60 -9.10 17.09
CA PHE A 452 25.25 -7.82 17.71
C PHE A 452 23.86 -7.92 18.35
N SER A 453 23.57 -7.12 19.37
CA SER A 453 22.25 -7.08 20.02
C SER A 453 21.97 -5.67 20.52
N VAL A 454 20.74 -5.19 20.34
CA VAL A 454 20.36 -3.79 20.53
C VAL A 454 19.06 -3.67 21.32
N LYS A 455 19.07 -2.91 22.42
CA LYS A 455 17.86 -2.54 23.16
C LYS A 455 17.25 -1.30 22.51
N CYS A 456 16.33 -1.56 21.58
CA CYS A 456 15.71 -0.53 20.75
C CYS A 456 14.94 0.49 21.60
N GLY A 457 15.19 1.78 21.39
CA GLY A 457 14.54 2.89 22.12
C GLY A 457 14.85 2.96 23.63
N GLY A 458 15.90 2.27 24.13
CA GLY A 458 16.18 2.15 25.56
C GLY A 458 17.66 2.12 25.95
N PRO A 459 17.95 2.18 27.26
CA PRO A 459 19.31 2.01 27.78
C PRO A 459 19.82 0.58 27.60
N GLU A 460 21.12 0.37 27.80
CA GLU A 460 21.73 -0.98 27.76
C GLU A 460 21.10 -1.89 28.82
N THR A 461 20.92 -3.17 28.47
CA THR A 461 20.36 -4.15 29.40
C THR A 461 20.82 -5.58 29.10
N ASN A 462 20.76 -6.45 30.11
CA ASN A 462 21.15 -7.85 30.01
C ASN A 462 19.90 -8.74 29.88
N SER A 463 20.00 -9.83 29.12
CA SER A 463 19.09 -10.96 29.27
C SER A 463 19.21 -11.55 30.69
N THR A 464 18.14 -12.14 31.21
CA THR A 464 18.09 -12.70 32.57
C THR A 464 19.14 -13.80 32.79
N ASN A 465 19.49 -14.54 31.74
CA ASN A 465 20.56 -15.54 31.77
C ASN A 465 22.00 -14.96 31.68
N HIS A 466 22.13 -13.64 31.52
CA HIS A 466 23.37 -12.89 31.34
C HIS A 466 24.26 -13.33 30.15
N GLN A 467 23.70 -14.08 29.19
CA GLN A 467 24.43 -14.55 27.99
C GLN A 467 24.46 -13.50 26.87
N ILE A 468 23.51 -12.57 26.85
CA ILE A 468 23.38 -11.53 25.82
C ILE A 468 23.28 -10.17 26.51
N ILE A 469 24.17 -9.26 26.11
CA ILE A 469 24.14 -7.84 26.43
C ILE A 469 23.52 -7.12 25.23
N TYR A 470 22.43 -6.39 25.45
CA TYR A 470 21.76 -5.58 24.44
C TYR A 470 22.27 -4.14 24.54
N GLU A 471 23.09 -3.72 23.58
CA GLU A 471 23.67 -2.37 23.51
C GLU A 471 22.56 -1.29 23.44
N ARG A 472 22.81 -0.14 24.06
CA ARG A 472 21.81 0.94 24.17
C ARG A 472 21.43 1.53 22.81
N ASP A 473 20.14 1.74 22.58
CA ASP A 473 19.61 2.60 21.51
C ASP A 473 18.68 3.65 22.13
N ASN A 474 19.26 4.55 22.93
CA ASN A 474 18.55 5.64 23.61
C ASN A 474 18.77 7.03 22.98
N GLU A 475 19.37 7.08 21.79
CA GLU A 475 19.68 8.34 21.12
C GLU A 475 18.41 9.06 20.61
N THR A 476 18.44 10.38 20.64
CA THR A 476 17.32 11.23 20.21
C THR A 476 17.33 11.38 18.69
N LEU A 477 16.66 10.44 18.02
CA LEU A 477 16.41 10.49 16.58
C LEU A 477 15.31 11.50 16.24
N GLY A 478 15.32 11.99 15.00
CA GLY A 478 14.37 12.94 14.40
C GLY A 478 13.95 12.51 12.98
N PRO A 479 13.28 13.39 12.21
CA PRO A 479 12.57 12.99 10.98
C PRO A 479 13.42 12.44 9.82
N ALA A 480 14.73 12.69 9.82
CA ALA A 480 15.68 12.11 8.87
C ALA A 480 17.07 12.11 9.52
N THR A 481 17.26 11.18 10.45
CA THR A 481 18.47 11.11 11.29
C THR A 481 18.99 9.69 11.36
N TYR A 482 20.30 9.57 11.54
CA TYR A 482 20.97 8.31 11.77
C TYR A 482 21.85 8.38 13.03
N TYR A 483 22.20 7.23 13.56
CA TYR A 483 23.19 7.05 14.62
C TYR A 483 24.04 5.82 14.31
N VAL A 484 25.34 5.90 14.62
CA VAL A 484 26.27 4.76 14.57
C VAL A 484 26.80 4.56 15.98
N ALA A 485 26.71 3.34 16.50
CA ALA A 485 27.14 3.04 17.86
C ALA A 485 28.65 3.24 18.01
N SER A 486 29.10 3.68 19.19
CA SER A 486 30.53 3.88 19.49
C SER A 486 31.38 2.61 19.41
N THR A 487 30.73 1.44 19.34
CA THR A 487 31.34 0.14 19.09
C THR A 487 31.67 -0.11 17.62
N ASP A 488 31.22 0.75 16.69
CA ASP A 488 31.22 0.55 15.22
C ASP A 488 30.60 -0.79 14.77
N ARG A 489 29.87 -1.48 15.65
CA ARG A 489 29.27 -2.81 15.44
C ARG A 489 27.88 -2.72 14.82
N TRP A 490 27.13 -1.65 15.09
CA TRP A 490 25.81 -1.45 14.53
C TRP A 490 25.45 0.03 14.38
N ALA A 491 24.41 0.30 13.60
CA ALA A 491 23.86 1.63 13.36
C ALA A 491 22.34 1.58 13.18
N VAL A 492 21.68 2.73 13.32
CA VAL A 492 20.25 2.91 13.09
C VAL A 492 19.99 4.15 12.23
N SER A 493 18.97 4.10 11.37
CA SER A 493 18.49 5.23 10.56
C SER A 493 16.97 5.33 10.67
N ASN A 494 16.46 6.54 10.86
CA ASN A 494 15.04 6.84 11.04
C ASN A 494 14.59 7.89 10.03
N VAL A 495 13.45 7.65 9.37
CA VAL A 495 12.89 8.52 8.33
C VAL A 495 11.41 8.77 8.55
N GLY A 496 10.97 10.00 8.26
CA GLY A 496 9.59 10.48 8.30
C GLY A 496 9.28 11.35 9.51
N HIS A 497 8.22 12.15 9.42
CA HIS A 497 7.67 12.96 10.52
C HIS A 497 6.25 12.46 10.89
N PHE A 498 5.88 12.53 12.19
CA PHE A 498 4.51 12.22 12.64
C PHE A 498 3.59 13.43 12.40
N TRP A 499 3.01 13.53 11.19
CA TRP A 499 2.35 14.73 10.65
C TRP A 499 1.11 15.25 11.42
N ASP A 500 0.59 14.45 12.33
CA ASP A 500 -0.58 14.67 13.16
C ASP A 500 -0.22 14.97 14.63
N LYS A 501 1.08 15.00 14.98
CA LYS A 501 1.56 15.14 16.35
C LYS A 501 2.71 16.15 16.49
N ASN A 502 2.41 17.29 17.13
CA ASN A 502 3.42 18.26 17.56
C ASN A 502 4.40 17.64 18.57
N ASN A 503 5.69 17.98 18.45
CA ASN A 503 6.79 17.45 19.27
C ASN A 503 6.87 15.91 19.22
N SER A 504 7.00 15.37 18.01
CA SER A 504 7.04 13.92 17.78
C SER A 504 8.23 13.26 18.49
N LYS A 505 7.96 12.22 19.28
CA LYS A 505 8.98 11.32 19.84
C LYS A 505 9.17 10.12 18.92
N TYR A 506 10.41 9.66 18.80
CA TYR A 506 10.78 8.45 18.04
C TYR A 506 11.06 7.27 18.98
N THR A 507 10.54 7.32 20.21
CA THR A 507 10.52 6.22 21.17
C THR A 507 9.15 6.16 21.83
N SER A 508 8.75 4.94 22.23
CA SER A 508 7.63 4.70 23.14
C SER A 508 8.16 4.08 24.43
N ASP A 509 7.54 4.42 25.55
CA ASP A 509 7.84 3.89 26.87
C ASP A 509 6.56 3.42 27.57
N SER A 510 6.65 2.34 28.33
CA SER A 510 5.56 1.78 29.14
C SER A 510 6.08 1.44 30.54
N SER A 511 6.44 2.48 31.29
CA SER A 511 7.12 2.42 32.59
C SER A 511 6.32 1.79 33.74
N SER A 512 5.15 1.19 33.48
CA SER A 512 4.22 0.71 34.51
C SER A 512 3.47 -0.60 34.18
N GLN A 513 3.73 -1.27 33.06
CA GLN A 513 3.04 -2.52 32.68
C GLN A 513 4.01 -3.70 32.50
N ILE A 514 3.60 -4.88 32.97
CA ILE A 514 4.35 -6.13 32.85
C ILE A 514 4.04 -6.74 31.49
N VAL A 515 5.07 -7.02 30.69
CA VAL A 515 4.91 -7.72 29.42
C VAL A 515 4.94 -9.23 29.67
N ALA A 516 3.90 -9.92 29.20
CA ALA A 516 3.72 -11.36 29.33
C ALA A 516 4.49 -12.15 28.26
N ASN A 517 4.54 -13.48 28.43
CA ASN A 517 5.14 -14.43 27.48
C ASN A 517 6.64 -14.20 27.20
N THR A 518 7.39 -13.71 28.18
CA THR A 518 8.85 -13.50 28.09
C THR A 518 9.53 -13.76 29.43
N SER A 519 10.78 -14.26 29.39
CA SER A 519 11.68 -14.31 30.55
C SER A 519 12.41 -12.98 30.80
N ASP A 520 12.43 -12.08 29.82
CA ASP A 520 13.19 -10.82 29.81
C ASP A 520 12.25 -9.61 29.65
N PRO A 521 11.37 -9.32 30.63
CA PRO A 521 10.38 -8.23 30.51
C PRO A 521 11.02 -6.85 30.35
N GLN A 522 12.24 -6.63 30.87
CA GLN A 522 12.99 -5.38 30.72
C GLN A 522 13.31 -5.02 29.25
N LEU A 523 13.31 -6.00 28.34
CA LEU A 523 13.51 -5.72 26.90
C LEU A 523 12.33 -4.96 26.27
N PHE A 524 11.15 -4.97 26.90
CA PHE A 524 9.90 -4.47 26.31
C PHE A 524 9.36 -3.18 26.95
N TRP A 525 9.97 -2.67 28.03
CA TRP A 525 9.58 -1.40 28.66
C TRP A 525 9.71 -0.17 27.76
N THR A 526 10.53 -0.27 26.71
CA THR A 526 10.67 0.76 25.68
C THR A 526 10.72 0.12 24.30
N ALA A 527 10.34 0.90 23.28
CA ALA A 527 10.48 0.54 21.88
C ALA A 527 10.96 1.73 21.06
N ARG A 528 11.74 1.46 20.00
CA ARG A 528 12.03 2.44 18.95
C ARG A 528 10.84 2.46 17.99
N ILE A 529 10.35 3.67 17.65
CA ILE A 529 9.24 3.85 16.70
C ILE A 529 9.64 4.80 15.57
N SER A 530 9.07 4.59 14.38
CA SER A 530 9.25 5.50 13.23
C SER A 530 7.91 5.75 12.54
N PRO A 531 7.68 6.95 11.96
CA PRO A 531 6.51 7.26 11.16
C PRO A 531 6.67 6.93 9.67
N VAL A 532 7.80 6.37 9.21
CA VAL A 532 7.92 5.79 7.85
C VAL A 532 8.89 4.61 7.85
N SER A 533 10.19 4.87 7.94
CA SER A 533 11.23 3.85 7.81
C SER A 533 12.10 3.83 9.07
N LEU A 534 12.39 2.63 9.55
CA LEU A 534 13.33 2.37 10.61
C LEU A 534 14.28 1.26 10.16
N ARG A 535 15.56 1.58 10.00
CA ARG A 535 16.59 0.64 9.56
C ARG A 535 17.64 0.45 10.63
N TYR A 536 17.98 -0.80 10.91
CA TYR A 536 19.13 -1.19 11.71
C TYR A 536 20.15 -1.90 10.83
N TYR A 537 21.42 -1.62 11.05
CA TYR A 537 22.53 -2.19 10.31
C TYR A 537 23.49 -2.86 11.28
N GLY A 538 23.80 -4.14 11.08
CA GLY A 538 25.00 -4.76 11.64
C GLY A 538 26.20 -4.42 10.73
N LEU A 539 27.32 -4.00 11.32
CA LEU A 539 28.51 -3.50 10.65
C LEU A 539 29.73 -4.34 11.04
N GLY A 540 30.63 -4.61 10.10
CA GLY A 540 31.86 -5.38 10.37
C GLY A 540 31.61 -6.83 10.79
N LEU A 541 30.49 -7.42 10.33
CA LEU A 541 30.12 -8.80 10.60
C LEU A 541 31.01 -9.78 9.79
N VAL A 542 31.30 -10.95 10.35
CA VAL A 542 31.96 -12.02 9.58
C VAL A 542 30.99 -12.58 8.53
N ASN A 543 31.45 -12.86 7.31
CA ASN A 543 30.57 -13.44 6.30
C ASN A 543 30.11 -14.86 6.70
N GLY A 544 28.84 -15.19 6.44
CA GLY A 544 28.21 -16.44 6.83
C GLY A 544 26.71 -16.33 7.05
N ASN A 545 26.13 -17.37 7.67
CA ASN A 545 24.72 -17.43 8.01
C ASN A 545 24.48 -16.91 9.43
N TYR A 546 23.43 -16.12 9.61
CA TYR A 546 23.02 -15.52 10.86
C TYR A 546 21.54 -15.81 11.13
N THR A 547 21.22 -16.00 12.41
CA THR A 547 19.86 -15.93 12.91
C THR A 547 19.61 -14.50 13.38
N VAL A 548 18.63 -13.84 12.76
CA VAL A 548 18.15 -12.51 13.12
C VAL A 548 16.86 -12.68 13.92
N ARG A 549 16.93 -12.37 15.21
CA ARG A 549 15.79 -12.36 16.14
C ARG A 549 15.31 -10.93 16.34
N LEU A 550 14.06 -10.69 15.98
CA LEU A 550 13.36 -9.42 16.23
C LEU A 550 12.35 -9.63 17.35
N GLN A 551 12.33 -8.71 18.33
CA GLN A 551 11.47 -8.79 19.51
C GLN A 551 10.57 -7.56 19.60
N PHE A 552 9.27 -7.81 19.74
CA PHE A 552 8.20 -6.83 19.66
C PHE A 552 7.24 -6.96 20.85
N ALA A 553 6.66 -5.84 21.28
CA ALA A 553 5.42 -5.82 22.04
C ALA A 553 4.63 -4.56 21.66
N GLU A 554 3.30 -4.66 21.57
CA GLU A 554 2.47 -3.46 21.44
C GLU A 554 2.20 -2.90 22.84
N ILE A 555 2.83 -1.75 23.11
CA ILE A 555 2.90 -1.10 24.42
C ILE A 555 2.19 0.27 24.46
N THR A 556 1.68 0.75 23.33
CA THR A 556 0.98 2.04 23.20
C THR A 556 -0.53 1.84 23.03
N ILE A 557 -0.93 0.92 22.15
CA ILE A 557 -2.33 0.60 21.87
C ILE A 557 -2.80 -0.36 22.96
N LEU A 558 -3.59 0.12 23.93
CA LEU A 558 -4.00 -0.67 25.09
C LEU A 558 -5.13 -1.66 24.78
N ASN A 559 -5.27 -2.69 25.62
CA ASN A 559 -6.50 -3.47 25.68
C ASN A 559 -7.55 -2.67 26.47
N SER A 560 -8.73 -2.46 25.87
CA SER A 560 -9.90 -1.91 26.57
C SER A 560 -11.14 -2.62 26.04
N PRO A 561 -11.89 -3.38 26.86
CA PRO A 561 -13.05 -4.14 26.39
C PRO A 561 -14.21 -3.28 25.88
N TYR A 562 -14.20 -1.97 26.18
CA TYR A 562 -15.27 -1.02 25.83
C TYR A 562 -14.75 0.29 25.20
N GLY A 563 -13.44 0.40 24.95
CA GLY A 563 -12.81 1.62 24.43
C GLY A 563 -12.40 1.49 22.97
N TRP A 564 -12.76 2.47 22.15
CA TRP A 564 -12.31 2.62 20.76
C TRP A 564 -10.78 2.72 20.66
N GLU A 565 -10.11 3.13 21.75
CA GLU A 565 -8.66 3.10 21.94
C GLU A 565 -8.04 1.72 21.67
N SER A 566 -8.81 0.64 21.83
CA SER A 566 -8.36 -0.74 21.62
C SER A 566 -8.35 -1.18 20.15
N LEU A 567 -9.08 -0.46 19.29
CA LEU A 567 -9.19 -0.70 17.83
C LEU A 567 -7.97 -0.19 17.05
N GLY A 568 -6.95 0.32 17.74
CA GLY A 568 -5.69 0.71 17.12
C GLY A 568 -5.04 -0.48 16.41
N ARG A 569 -4.54 -0.25 15.19
CA ARG A 569 -3.88 -1.24 14.35
C ARG A 569 -2.54 -0.70 13.91
N ARG A 570 -1.46 -1.23 14.48
CA ARG A 570 -0.10 -1.00 13.97
C ARG A 570 0.24 -2.09 12.96
N VAL A 571 0.45 -1.70 11.71
CA VAL A 571 0.74 -2.60 10.60
C VAL A 571 2.00 -2.11 9.90
N PHE A 572 2.98 -2.97 9.58
CA PHE A 572 4.19 -2.59 8.82
C PHE A 572 4.83 -3.80 8.11
N ASP A 573 5.68 -3.56 7.12
CA ASP A 573 6.46 -4.60 6.45
C ASP A 573 7.83 -4.78 7.13
N ILE A 574 8.37 -6.01 7.09
CA ILE A 574 9.71 -6.35 7.59
C ILE A 574 10.56 -6.86 6.43
N TYR A 575 11.72 -6.24 6.23
CA TYR A 575 12.72 -6.60 5.22
C TYR A 575 14.05 -6.98 5.90
N ILE A 576 14.70 -8.02 5.40
CA ILE A 576 16.03 -8.48 5.84
C ILE A 576 16.92 -8.62 4.60
N GLN A 577 18.06 -7.92 4.56
CA GLN A 577 18.92 -7.81 3.37
C GLN A 577 18.13 -7.45 2.09
N GLY A 578 17.20 -6.51 2.19
CA GLY A 578 16.30 -6.09 1.10
C GLY A 578 15.15 -7.05 0.76
N ASN A 579 15.12 -8.28 1.28
CA ASN A 579 14.04 -9.24 1.04
C ASN A 579 12.89 -9.03 2.03
N ARG A 580 11.64 -8.85 1.56
CA ARG A 580 10.46 -8.77 2.44
C ARG A 580 10.15 -10.13 3.05
N VAL A 581 10.43 -10.29 4.35
CA VAL A 581 10.19 -11.53 5.11
C VAL A 581 8.81 -11.56 5.79
N ARG A 582 8.23 -10.38 6.07
CA ARG A 582 6.82 -10.23 6.49
C ARG A 582 6.21 -9.04 5.75
N LYS A 583 4.96 -9.24 5.30
CA LYS A 583 4.10 -8.18 4.75
C LYS A 583 2.94 -7.96 5.71
N ASP A 584 2.53 -6.71 5.90
CA ASP A 584 1.36 -6.36 6.71
C ASP A 584 1.43 -6.91 8.16
N PHE A 585 2.63 -6.95 8.75
CA PHE A 585 2.91 -7.47 10.11
C PHE A 585 2.25 -6.59 11.17
N ASN A 586 1.51 -7.20 12.10
CA ASN A 586 0.79 -6.51 13.17
C ASN A 586 1.09 -7.20 14.50
N ILE A 587 1.84 -6.51 15.37
CA ILE A 587 2.31 -7.05 16.66
C ILE A 587 1.16 -7.57 17.51
N LYS A 588 0.07 -6.80 17.63
CA LYS A 588 -1.11 -7.18 18.42
C LYS A 588 -1.83 -8.39 17.83
N LYS A 589 -1.80 -8.59 16.51
CA LYS A 589 -2.38 -9.77 15.84
C LYS A 589 -1.57 -11.03 16.13
N GLU A 590 -0.24 -10.96 16.04
CA GLU A 590 0.64 -12.10 16.37
C GLU A 590 0.58 -12.44 17.87
N ALA A 591 0.41 -11.42 18.72
CA ALA A 591 0.04 -11.54 20.14
C ALA A 591 -1.42 -11.98 20.39
N ARG A 592 -2.07 -12.67 19.44
CA ARG A 592 -3.45 -13.21 19.60
C ARG A 592 -4.51 -12.17 19.98
N GLY A 593 -4.29 -10.91 19.62
CA GLY A 593 -5.17 -9.78 19.94
C GLY A 593 -4.81 -9.02 21.22
N THR A 594 -3.74 -9.38 21.94
CA THR A 594 -3.37 -8.77 23.22
C THR A 594 -2.30 -7.69 23.08
N SER A 595 -2.44 -6.60 23.84
CA SER A 595 -1.36 -5.68 24.16
C SER A 595 -0.50 -6.20 25.32
N PHE A 596 0.76 -5.75 25.41
CA PHE A 596 1.74 -6.20 26.43
C PHE A 596 2.02 -7.71 26.46
N GLU A 597 1.99 -8.37 25.30
CA GLU A 597 2.52 -9.72 25.13
C GLU A 597 3.74 -9.68 24.19
N ALA A 598 4.80 -10.40 24.56
CA ALA A 598 6.01 -10.46 23.77
C ALA A 598 5.83 -11.34 22.52
N VAL A 599 6.19 -10.79 21.36
CA VAL A 599 6.23 -11.47 20.06
C VAL A 599 7.68 -11.54 19.61
N GLN A 600 8.12 -12.73 19.19
CA GLN A 600 9.47 -12.97 18.69
C GLN A 600 9.42 -13.57 17.28
N GLU A 601 10.13 -12.96 16.35
CA GLU A 601 10.29 -13.44 14.98
C GLU A 601 11.76 -13.76 14.71
N ASP A 602 12.07 -15.01 14.38
CA ASP A 602 13.41 -15.48 14.02
C ASP A 602 13.52 -15.69 12.50
N PHE A 603 14.46 -15.00 11.85
CA PHE A 603 14.74 -15.10 10.42
C PHE A 603 16.18 -15.56 10.16
N LEU A 604 16.38 -16.32 9.08
CA LEU A 604 17.73 -16.64 8.60
C LEU A 604 18.19 -15.60 7.58
N ALA A 605 19.40 -15.08 7.76
CA ALA A 605 20.02 -14.08 6.90
C ALA A 605 21.43 -14.50 6.48
N GLN A 606 21.80 -14.23 5.24
CA GLN A 606 23.17 -14.41 4.76
C GLN A 606 23.89 -13.06 4.75
N VAL A 607 25.11 -13.05 5.30
CA VAL A 607 26.03 -11.90 5.28
C VAL A 607 27.15 -12.20 4.28
N SER A 608 27.20 -11.41 3.21
CA SER A 608 28.17 -11.54 2.09
C SER A 608 29.13 -10.36 1.97
N GLU A 609 28.73 -9.17 2.42
CA GLU A 609 29.52 -7.93 2.34
C GLU A 609 29.86 -7.34 3.71
N ASN A 610 29.95 -8.19 4.74
CA ASN A 610 30.27 -7.82 6.12
C ASN A 610 29.29 -6.84 6.80
N TYR A 611 28.08 -6.70 6.24
CA TYR A 611 26.97 -5.97 6.83
C TYR A 611 25.67 -6.77 6.78
N LEU A 612 24.73 -6.41 7.64
CA LEU A 612 23.38 -6.95 7.67
C LEU A 612 22.36 -5.82 7.82
N GLU A 613 21.43 -5.69 6.89
CA GLU A 613 20.33 -4.71 6.95
C GLU A 613 19.03 -5.34 7.46
N ILE A 614 18.42 -4.69 8.46
CA ILE A 614 17.06 -4.93 8.94
C ILE A 614 16.28 -3.65 8.66
N HIS A 615 15.21 -3.72 7.87
CA HIS A 615 14.39 -2.56 7.51
C HIS A 615 12.93 -2.83 7.86
N LEU A 616 12.41 -2.04 8.80
CA LEU A 616 11.00 -2.01 9.18
C LEU A 616 10.37 -0.82 8.46
N PHE A 617 9.40 -1.09 7.59
CA PHE A 617 8.83 -0.10 6.69
C PHE A 617 7.34 0.05 6.87
N TRP A 618 6.87 1.26 7.14
CA TRP A 618 5.46 1.58 7.16
C TRP A 618 5.02 2.34 5.93
N ALA A 619 4.32 1.55 5.14
CA ALA A 619 3.84 1.88 3.83
C ALA A 619 2.58 2.77 3.91
N GLY A 620 1.80 2.68 5.00
CA GLY A 620 0.69 3.60 5.34
C GLY A 620 -0.48 2.93 6.07
N LYS A 621 -0.52 1.60 6.04
CA LYS A 621 -1.61 0.78 6.59
C LYS A 621 -1.76 0.81 8.11
N GLY A 622 -2.98 0.63 8.59
CA GLY A 622 -3.32 0.69 10.01
C GLY A 622 -3.76 2.08 10.46
N THR A 623 -3.95 2.25 11.76
CA THR A 623 -4.57 3.46 12.32
C THR A 623 -3.57 4.60 12.47
N CYS A 624 -3.89 5.80 12.00
CA CYS A 624 -3.08 6.99 12.31
C CYS A 624 -3.21 7.44 13.78
N CYS A 625 -4.41 7.30 14.32
CA CYS A 625 -4.89 8.24 15.33
C CYS A 625 -5.52 7.56 16.56
N ILE A 626 -5.32 6.26 16.73
CA ILE A 626 -5.79 5.46 17.88
C ILE A 626 -4.60 4.89 18.66
N PRO A 627 -4.51 5.08 19.99
CA PRO A 627 -5.43 5.85 20.84
C PRO A 627 -5.17 7.36 20.77
N THR A 628 -4.02 7.77 20.22
CA THR A 628 -3.68 9.19 20.01
C THR A 628 -3.04 9.40 18.65
N ALA A 629 -3.08 10.64 18.16
CA ALA A 629 -2.35 11.05 16.96
C ALA A 629 -0.85 10.67 17.06
N GLY A 630 -0.31 10.20 15.95
CA GLY A 630 1.04 9.67 15.82
C GLY A 630 1.22 8.22 16.32
N THR A 631 0.14 7.44 16.49
CA THR A 631 0.26 6.03 16.93
C THR A 631 0.26 5.08 15.74
N TYR A 632 1.34 5.12 14.96
CA TYR A 632 1.52 4.31 13.75
C TYR A 632 2.99 4.01 13.47
N GLY A 633 3.21 3.29 12.36
CA GLY A 633 4.51 2.92 11.86
C GLY A 633 5.19 1.80 12.65
N PRO A 634 6.39 1.35 12.23
CA PRO A 634 7.08 0.28 12.91
C PRO A 634 7.35 0.62 14.38
N SER A 635 7.29 -0.41 15.21
CA SER A 635 7.70 -0.40 16.61
C SER A 635 8.56 -1.64 16.84
N ILE A 636 9.70 -1.52 17.52
CA ILE A 636 10.56 -2.66 17.88
C ILE A 636 11.20 -2.46 19.25
N SER A 637 11.23 -3.53 20.05
CA SER A 637 11.67 -3.50 21.45
C SER A 637 13.12 -3.96 21.61
N ALA A 638 13.54 -5.00 20.89
CA ALA A 638 14.93 -5.45 20.85
C ALA A 638 15.27 -6.20 19.56
N ILE A 639 16.56 -6.25 19.25
CA ILE A 639 17.15 -7.01 18.15
C ILE A 639 18.27 -7.86 18.73
N SER A 640 18.36 -9.13 18.31
CA SER A 640 19.52 -9.98 18.56
C SER A 640 19.91 -10.70 17.27
N VAL A 641 21.17 -10.57 16.85
CA VAL A 641 21.70 -11.19 15.64
C VAL A 641 22.91 -12.01 16.00
N THR A 642 22.83 -13.33 15.77
CA THR A 642 23.88 -14.28 16.13
C THR A 642 24.27 -15.12 14.92
N ARG A 643 25.57 -15.28 14.68
CA ARG A 643 26.08 -16.18 13.65
C ARG A 643 25.75 -17.62 14.03
N ASP A 644 25.29 -18.43 13.08
CA ASP A 644 25.16 -19.87 13.32
C ASP A 644 26.59 -20.45 13.48
N PRO A 645 26.95 -21.00 14.66
CA PRO A 645 28.28 -21.58 14.88
C PRO A 645 28.50 -22.85 14.06
N THR A 646 27.46 -23.33 13.36
CA THR A 646 27.51 -24.55 12.59
C THR A 646 27.19 -24.32 11.11
N GLY A 647 28.25 -24.45 10.30
CA GLY A 647 28.13 -24.97 8.93
C GLY A 647 27.67 -26.44 8.89
N LYS A 648 26.74 -26.84 9.78
CA LYS A 648 26.11 -28.16 9.76
C LYS A 648 25.23 -28.20 8.53
N LYS A 649 25.76 -28.79 7.46
CA LYS A 649 24.95 -29.53 6.49
C LYS A 649 23.90 -30.31 7.28
N ILE A 650 22.63 -30.03 7.04
CA ILE A 650 21.51 -30.73 7.68
C ILE A 650 21.76 -32.23 7.52
N LYS A 651 21.96 -32.96 8.63
CA LYS A 651 22.15 -34.40 8.59
C LYS A 651 20.80 -35.06 8.33
N ILE A 652 20.43 -35.12 7.04
CA ILE A 652 19.21 -35.73 6.50
C ILE A 652 18.96 -37.15 7.07
N GLY A 653 20.03 -37.87 7.43
CA GLY A 653 19.95 -39.20 8.08
C GLY A 653 19.19 -39.26 9.41
N LEU A 654 19.10 -38.19 10.21
CA LEU A 654 18.33 -38.25 11.47
C LEU A 654 16.80 -38.19 11.22
N ILE A 655 16.39 -37.44 10.20
CA ILE A 655 14.99 -37.31 9.78
C ILE A 655 14.50 -38.68 9.26
N LEU A 656 15.28 -39.34 8.40
CA LEU A 656 14.96 -40.65 7.84
C LEU A 656 14.71 -41.75 8.92
N GLY A 657 15.30 -41.63 10.11
CA GLY A 657 15.09 -42.60 11.20
C GLY A 657 13.68 -42.61 11.82
N ILE A 658 12.95 -41.48 11.75
CA ILE A 658 11.60 -41.35 12.35
C ILE A 658 10.50 -41.59 11.31
N PHE A 659 10.74 -41.22 10.04
CA PHE A 659 9.73 -41.36 8.99
C PHE A 659 9.44 -42.82 8.58
N VAL A 660 10.39 -43.74 8.75
CA VAL A 660 10.19 -45.17 8.42
C VAL A 660 9.07 -45.82 9.28
N PRO A 661 9.12 -45.81 10.63
CA PRO A 661 8.05 -46.41 11.44
C PRO A 661 6.70 -45.70 11.27
N VAL A 662 6.67 -44.36 11.16
CA VAL A 662 5.42 -43.61 10.93
C VAL A 662 4.82 -43.91 9.55
N GLY A 663 5.65 -44.04 8.52
CA GLY A 663 5.23 -44.44 7.18
C GLY A 663 4.62 -45.84 7.13
N VAL A 664 5.19 -46.81 7.86
CA VAL A 664 4.65 -48.17 7.95
C VAL A 664 3.27 -48.19 8.65
N VAL A 665 3.12 -47.49 9.77
CA VAL A 665 1.82 -47.39 10.47
C VAL A 665 0.77 -46.69 9.61
N SER A 666 1.14 -45.58 8.96
CA SER A 666 0.26 -44.85 8.03
C SER A 666 -0.17 -45.73 6.86
N CYS A 667 0.75 -46.49 6.26
CA CYS A 667 0.45 -47.41 5.15
C CYS A 667 -0.51 -48.53 5.58
N LEU A 668 -0.35 -49.10 6.78
CA LEU A 668 -1.28 -50.11 7.32
C LEU A 668 -2.68 -49.54 7.58
N CYS A 669 -2.79 -48.31 8.10
CA CYS A 669 -4.07 -47.62 8.26
C CYS A 669 -4.74 -47.33 6.90
N VAL A 670 -3.97 -46.90 5.90
CA VAL A 670 -4.47 -46.69 4.53
C VAL A 670 -4.92 -47.99 3.88
N LEU A 671 -4.22 -49.11 4.08
CA LEU A 671 -4.62 -50.43 3.58
C LEU A 671 -5.92 -50.93 4.27
N ALA A 672 -6.08 -50.72 5.57
CA ALA A 672 -7.31 -51.04 6.29
C ALA A 672 -8.50 -50.19 5.80
N LEU A 673 -8.29 -48.88 5.61
CA LEU A 673 -9.29 -47.98 5.01
C LEU A 673 -9.61 -48.38 3.56
N PHE A 674 -8.62 -48.74 2.75
CA PHE A 674 -8.81 -49.18 1.38
C PHE A 674 -9.62 -50.48 1.30
N TYR A 675 -9.36 -51.45 2.19
CA TYR A 675 -10.16 -52.67 2.31
C TYR A 675 -11.61 -52.37 2.71
N PHE A 676 -11.82 -51.47 3.67
CA PHE A 676 -13.15 -51.05 4.11
C PHE A 676 -13.92 -50.29 3.01
N VAL A 677 -13.24 -49.41 2.27
CA VAL A 677 -13.79 -48.68 1.12
C VAL A 677 -14.07 -49.60 -0.05
N GLN A 678 -13.21 -50.59 -0.36
CA GLN A 678 -13.52 -51.62 -1.36
C GLN A 678 -14.77 -52.43 -0.97
N ARG A 679 -14.89 -52.80 0.31
CA ARG A 679 -16.05 -53.56 0.81
C ARG A 679 -17.35 -52.76 0.71
N ARG A 680 -17.33 -51.44 0.93
CA ARG A 680 -18.48 -50.55 0.66
C ARG A 680 -18.74 -50.32 -0.84
N LYS A 681 -17.68 -50.14 -1.66
CA LYS A 681 -17.80 -49.94 -3.12
C LYS A 681 -18.37 -51.15 -3.86
N ARG A 682 -18.21 -52.38 -3.34
CA ARG A 682 -18.88 -53.58 -3.90
C ARG A 682 -20.41 -53.60 -3.71
N LEU A 683 -20.98 -52.78 -2.82
CA LEU A 683 -22.43 -52.75 -2.56
C LEU A 683 -23.18 -51.71 -3.41
N HIS A 684 -22.50 -50.64 -3.85
CA HIS A 684 -23.11 -49.55 -4.63
C HIS A 684 -22.92 -49.65 -6.16
N ARG A 685 -22.11 -50.60 -6.65
CA ARG A 685 -21.86 -50.79 -8.09
C ARG A 685 -23.00 -51.55 -8.78
N LYS A 686 -24.18 -50.91 -8.89
CA LYS A 686 -25.33 -51.44 -9.65
C LYS A 686 -26.31 -50.36 -10.18
N LYS A 687 -25.88 -49.11 -10.39
CA LYS A 687 -26.79 -48.06 -10.90
C LYS A 687 -26.21 -46.98 -11.82
N ASP A 688 -24.90 -46.84 -11.94
CA ASP A 688 -24.26 -45.78 -12.72
C ASP A 688 -23.46 -46.36 -13.92
N GLU A 689 -24.07 -47.28 -14.66
CA GLU A 689 -23.60 -47.69 -15.99
C GLU A 689 -24.37 -46.92 -17.07
N GLU A 690 -24.00 -45.66 -17.27
CA GLU A 690 -24.18 -44.97 -18.54
C GLU A 690 -23.13 -43.85 -18.67
N LEU A 691 -22.68 -43.60 -19.91
CA LEU A 691 -21.80 -42.50 -20.31
C LEU A 691 -20.28 -42.57 -20.01
N LEU A 692 -19.61 -43.64 -20.44
CA LEU A 692 -18.21 -43.56 -20.93
C LEU A 692 -18.02 -44.40 -22.20
N GLY A 693 -18.41 -43.82 -23.34
CA GLY A 693 -18.03 -44.29 -24.67
C GLY A 693 -17.25 -43.21 -25.41
N ILE A 694 -15.91 -43.27 -25.37
CA ILE A 694 -15.02 -42.72 -26.41
C ILE A 694 -13.92 -43.75 -26.63
N GLU A 695 -13.59 -43.97 -27.90
CA GLU A 695 -12.90 -45.15 -28.41
C GLU A 695 -11.38 -45.13 -28.22
N ALA A 696 -10.75 -46.30 -28.34
CA ALA A 696 -9.30 -46.45 -28.28
C ALA A 696 -8.65 -45.96 -29.60
N ARG A 697 -7.96 -44.81 -29.56
CA ARG A 697 -7.13 -44.32 -30.69
C ARG A 697 -5.83 -45.15 -30.82
N PRO A 698 -5.30 -45.37 -32.04
CA PRO A 698 -4.29 -46.40 -32.34
C PRO A 698 -2.83 -46.09 -31.95
N TYR A 699 -2.57 -45.06 -31.13
CA TYR A 699 -1.21 -44.58 -30.79
C TYR A 699 -0.95 -44.54 -29.27
N THR A 700 -1.38 -45.58 -28.55
CA THR A 700 -1.11 -45.76 -27.12
C THR A 700 0.18 -46.54 -26.88
N PHE A 701 1.20 -45.86 -26.36
CA PHE A 701 2.47 -46.48 -25.95
C PHE A 701 2.43 -46.93 -24.49
N SER A 702 3.03 -48.08 -24.17
CA SER A 702 3.16 -48.53 -22.80
C SER A 702 4.19 -47.70 -22.02
N TYR A 703 4.03 -47.65 -20.69
CA TYR A 703 5.01 -46.99 -19.83
C TYR A 703 6.42 -47.59 -19.98
N ALA A 704 6.53 -48.91 -20.23
CA ALA A 704 7.81 -49.59 -20.43
C ALA A 704 8.52 -49.13 -21.71
N GLU A 705 7.79 -48.93 -22.82
CA GLU A 705 8.35 -48.43 -24.07
C GLU A 705 8.80 -46.97 -23.94
N LEU A 706 8.00 -46.11 -23.32
CA LEU A 706 8.36 -44.70 -23.07
C LEU A 706 9.57 -44.58 -22.12
N LYS A 707 9.64 -45.47 -21.12
CA LYS A 707 10.78 -45.58 -20.20
C LYS A 707 12.05 -46.02 -20.92
N ALA A 708 11.97 -47.02 -21.81
CA ALA A 708 13.10 -47.44 -22.63
C ALA A 708 13.55 -46.34 -23.60
N ALA A 709 12.60 -45.73 -24.31
CA ALA A 709 12.85 -44.69 -25.32
C ALA A 709 13.55 -43.44 -24.75
N THR A 710 13.29 -43.10 -23.48
CA THR A 710 13.89 -41.94 -22.78
C THR A 710 15.17 -42.26 -22.00
N ALA A 711 15.65 -43.51 -22.05
CA ALA A 711 16.73 -44.05 -21.24
C ALA A 711 16.48 -43.90 -19.71
N ASP A 712 15.31 -44.36 -19.25
CA ASP A 712 14.79 -44.21 -17.88
C ASP A 712 14.68 -42.74 -17.45
N PHE A 713 14.02 -41.92 -18.29
CA PHE A 713 13.79 -40.49 -18.03
C PHE A 713 15.08 -39.74 -17.63
N ASN A 714 16.17 -40.02 -18.34
CA ASN A 714 17.50 -39.49 -18.03
C ASN A 714 17.48 -37.95 -18.04
N PRO A 715 17.95 -37.26 -16.97
CA PRO A 715 18.03 -35.80 -16.94
C PRO A 715 18.81 -35.17 -18.09
N ALA A 716 19.78 -35.87 -18.69
CA ALA A 716 20.50 -35.40 -19.87
C ALA A 716 19.62 -35.31 -21.14
N ASN A 717 18.51 -36.05 -21.18
CA ASN A 717 17.51 -36.00 -22.24
C ASN A 717 16.37 -35.02 -21.94
N LYS A 718 16.40 -34.30 -20.81
CA LYS A 718 15.35 -33.36 -20.42
C LYS A 718 15.33 -32.15 -21.36
N LEU A 719 14.21 -31.95 -22.05
CA LEU A 719 13.95 -30.82 -22.94
C LEU A 719 13.46 -29.58 -22.18
N GLY A 720 12.77 -29.77 -21.05
CA GLY A 720 12.26 -28.69 -20.21
C GLY A 720 11.43 -29.19 -19.03
N GLU A 721 10.93 -28.27 -18.22
CA GLU A 721 9.97 -28.54 -17.15
C GLU A 721 9.10 -27.31 -16.90
N GLY A 722 7.80 -27.53 -16.72
CA GLY A 722 6.82 -26.49 -16.37
C GLY A 722 5.85 -27.00 -15.30
N GLY A 723 4.75 -26.28 -15.06
CA GLY A 723 3.81 -26.58 -13.95
C GLY A 723 3.26 -28.01 -13.91
N PHE A 724 3.15 -28.67 -15.07
CA PHE A 724 2.65 -30.04 -15.20
C PHE A 724 3.73 -31.13 -15.10
N GLY A 725 5.02 -30.77 -15.01
CA GLY A 725 6.15 -31.70 -14.90
C GLY A 725 7.14 -31.66 -16.08
N PRO A 726 8.20 -32.50 -16.02
CA PRO A 726 9.30 -32.50 -16.98
C PRO A 726 8.94 -33.15 -18.33
N VAL A 727 9.59 -32.68 -19.39
CA VAL A 727 9.54 -33.23 -20.74
C VAL A 727 10.90 -33.80 -21.11
N TYR A 728 10.95 -35.02 -21.62
CA TYR A 728 12.16 -35.71 -22.04
C TYR A 728 12.13 -36.03 -23.53
N LYS A 729 13.29 -35.94 -24.19
CA LYS A 729 13.51 -36.50 -25.52
C LYS A 729 13.61 -38.02 -25.40
N GLY A 730 12.86 -38.74 -26.21
CA GLY A 730 12.98 -40.18 -26.38
C GLY A 730 13.14 -40.58 -27.83
N THR A 731 13.61 -41.79 -28.09
CA THR A 731 13.60 -42.41 -29.41
C THR A 731 12.97 -43.79 -29.29
N LEU A 732 11.87 -44.02 -30.01
CA LEU A 732 11.19 -45.32 -30.05
C LEU A 732 12.04 -46.36 -30.79
N ASN A 733 11.72 -47.64 -30.59
CA ASN A 733 12.46 -48.76 -31.20
C ASN A 733 12.43 -48.75 -32.75
N ASP A 734 11.47 -48.05 -33.35
CA ASP A 734 11.35 -47.84 -34.80
C ASP A 734 12.09 -46.59 -35.32
N GLY A 735 12.88 -45.93 -34.47
CA GLY A 735 13.65 -44.74 -34.80
C GLY A 735 12.87 -43.43 -34.70
N ARG A 736 11.57 -43.44 -34.41
CA ARG A 736 10.80 -42.20 -34.24
C ARG A 736 11.24 -41.45 -32.98
N VAL A 737 11.70 -40.21 -33.16
CA VAL A 737 12.01 -39.29 -32.06
C VAL A 737 10.71 -38.74 -31.48
N ILE A 738 10.56 -38.82 -30.16
CA ILE A 738 9.38 -38.38 -29.42
C ILE A 738 9.75 -37.42 -28.29
N ALA A 739 8.79 -36.60 -27.87
CA ALA A 739 8.85 -35.87 -26.61
C ALA A 739 7.89 -36.53 -25.61
N VAL A 740 8.41 -36.99 -24.47
CA VAL A 740 7.65 -37.67 -23.42
C VAL A 740 7.49 -36.73 -22.23
N LYS A 741 6.26 -36.25 -22.01
CA LYS A 741 5.94 -35.43 -20.83
C LYS A 741 5.50 -36.33 -19.67
N GLN A 742 6.15 -36.18 -18.53
CA GLN A 742 5.84 -36.93 -17.31
C GLN A 742 5.01 -36.05 -16.38
N LEU A 743 3.77 -36.45 -16.09
CA LEU A 743 2.91 -35.75 -15.13
C LEU A 743 3.52 -35.80 -13.73
N SER A 744 3.79 -34.63 -13.14
CA SER A 744 4.23 -34.54 -11.75
C SER A 744 3.04 -34.67 -10.79
N VAL A 745 3.09 -35.66 -9.88
CA VAL A 745 2.06 -35.91 -8.87
C VAL A 745 1.96 -34.78 -7.82
N ALA A 746 2.96 -33.90 -7.76
CA ALA A 746 2.98 -32.72 -6.88
C ALA A 746 2.25 -31.49 -7.47
N SER A 747 1.75 -31.58 -8.71
CA SER A 747 0.94 -30.52 -9.32
C SER A 747 -0.45 -30.44 -8.68
N HIS A 748 -0.83 -29.26 -8.19
CA HIS A 748 -2.21 -28.96 -7.78
C HIS A 748 -3.18 -28.75 -8.97
N GLN A 749 -2.70 -28.84 -10.21
CA GLN A 749 -3.49 -28.70 -11.43
C GLN A 749 -3.96 -30.06 -11.95
N GLY A 750 -5.24 -30.16 -12.30
CA GLY A 750 -5.94 -31.43 -12.47
C GLY A 750 -5.64 -32.21 -13.76
N LYS A 751 -5.99 -33.50 -13.77
CA LYS A 751 -5.78 -34.42 -14.90
C LYS A 751 -6.35 -33.88 -16.24
N SER A 752 -7.45 -33.14 -16.20
CA SER A 752 -8.07 -32.53 -17.39
C SER A 752 -7.18 -31.49 -18.06
N GLN A 753 -6.42 -30.70 -17.29
CA GLN A 753 -5.53 -29.67 -17.83
C GLN A 753 -4.28 -30.30 -18.47
N PHE A 754 -3.74 -31.37 -17.88
CA PHE A 754 -2.66 -32.14 -18.50
C PHE A 754 -3.08 -32.78 -19.83
N VAL A 755 -4.29 -33.33 -19.91
CA VAL A 755 -4.82 -33.91 -21.16
C VAL A 755 -5.04 -32.82 -22.21
N ALA A 756 -5.60 -31.66 -21.84
CA ALA A 756 -5.78 -30.53 -22.75
C ALA A 756 -4.44 -30.03 -23.32
N GLU A 757 -3.40 -29.87 -22.50
CA GLU A 757 -2.08 -29.42 -22.98
C GLU A 757 -1.42 -30.43 -23.94
N ILE A 758 -1.52 -31.74 -23.63
CA ILE A 758 -1.02 -32.79 -24.53
C ILE A 758 -1.80 -32.81 -25.85
N ALA A 759 -3.13 -32.67 -25.81
CA ALA A 759 -3.98 -32.59 -27.00
C ALA A 759 -3.56 -31.39 -27.86
N THR A 760 -3.49 -30.19 -27.30
CA THR A 760 -3.08 -28.97 -28.00
C THR A 760 -1.68 -29.10 -28.63
N ILE A 761 -0.67 -29.58 -27.89
CA ILE A 761 0.69 -29.75 -28.43
C ILE A 761 0.72 -30.83 -29.52
N SER A 762 -0.11 -31.88 -29.42
CA SER A 762 -0.17 -32.93 -30.44
C SER A 762 -0.87 -32.49 -31.74
N ALA A 763 -1.80 -31.53 -31.65
CA ALA A 763 -2.49 -30.92 -32.78
C ALA A 763 -1.62 -29.89 -33.52
N VAL A 764 -0.84 -29.08 -32.79
CA VAL A 764 0.02 -28.04 -33.40
C VAL A 764 1.37 -28.60 -33.85
N GLN A 765 1.37 -29.43 -34.90
CA GLN A 765 2.59 -29.95 -35.52
C GLN A 765 3.29 -28.95 -36.48
N GLN A 766 3.60 -27.73 -36.01
CA GLN A 766 4.41 -26.77 -36.77
C GLN A 766 5.90 -26.83 -36.41
N ARG A 767 6.76 -26.83 -37.44
CA ARG A 767 8.24 -26.97 -37.31
C ARG A 767 8.97 -25.77 -36.66
N ASN A 768 8.29 -24.66 -36.39
CA ASN A 768 8.92 -23.36 -36.05
C ASN A 768 8.60 -22.82 -34.64
N LEU A 769 7.93 -23.60 -33.79
CA LEU A 769 7.22 -23.15 -32.58
C LEU A 769 8.00 -22.43 -31.45
N VAL A 770 9.32 -22.22 -31.57
CA VAL A 770 10.07 -21.35 -30.63
C VAL A 770 11.15 -20.52 -31.34
N LYS A 771 10.83 -19.26 -31.64
CA LYS A 771 11.76 -18.16 -31.89
C LYS A 771 11.40 -16.97 -30.97
N PHE A 772 12.27 -15.98 -30.82
CA PHE A 772 12.07 -14.85 -29.88
C PHE A 772 10.74 -14.08 -30.06
N GLY A 773 10.11 -14.13 -31.24
CA GLY A 773 8.86 -13.42 -31.55
C GLY A 773 7.58 -13.93 -30.88
N TYR A 774 7.58 -15.09 -30.19
CA TYR A 774 6.41 -15.54 -29.41
C TYR A 774 6.38 -15.01 -27.97
N LEU A 775 7.46 -14.36 -27.52
CA LEU A 775 7.57 -13.89 -26.15
C LEU A 775 6.78 -12.58 -25.98
N ALA A 776 5.81 -12.60 -25.07
CA ALA A 776 5.05 -11.41 -24.73
C ALA A 776 5.98 -10.28 -24.20
N PRO A 777 5.74 -8.99 -24.53
CA PRO A 777 6.63 -7.89 -24.19
C PRO A 777 7.00 -7.80 -22.70
N GLU A 778 6.05 -8.07 -21.80
CA GLU A 778 6.29 -8.09 -20.36
C GLU A 778 7.22 -9.23 -19.90
N TYR A 779 7.20 -10.36 -20.59
CA TYR A 779 8.08 -11.49 -20.31
C TYR A 779 9.45 -11.27 -20.93
N ALA A 780 9.51 -10.86 -22.21
CA ALA A 780 10.75 -10.57 -22.93
C ALA A 780 11.57 -9.42 -22.30
N MET A 781 10.91 -8.32 -21.89
CA MET A 781 11.59 -7.13 -21.39
C MET A 781 11.80 -7.11 -19.87
N ARG A 782 11.02 -7.88 -19.10
CA ARG A 782 11.03 -7.81 -17.61
C ARG A 782 11.12 -9.17 -16.91
N GLY A 783 11.14 -10.28 -17.64
CA GLY A 783 11.14 -11.63 -17.08
C GLY A 783 9.84 -12.00 -16.33
N HIS A 784 8.76 -11.22 -16.50
CA HIS A 784 7.51 -11.41 -15.77
C HIS A 784 6.62 -12.40 -16.52
N LEU A 785 6.55 -13.65 -16.04
CA LEU A 785 5.67 -14.67 -16.60
C LEU A 785 4.23 -14.46 -16.09
N THR A 786 3.25 -14.41 -16.99
CA THR A 786 1.82 -14.25 -16.67
C THR A 786 0.97 -15.19 -17.53
N GLU A 787 -0.25 -15.52 -17.10
CA GLU A 787 -1.23 -16.28 -17.92
C GLU A 787 -1.57 -15.56 -19.25
N LYS A 788 -1.30 -14.25 -19.34
CA LYS A 788 -1.51 -13.43 -20.53
C LYS A 788 -0.34 -13.53 -21.51
N ALA A 789 0.80 -14.10 -21.11
CA ALA A 789 1.89 -14.41 -22.02
C ALA A 789 1.49 -15.55 -22.98
N ASP A 790 0.75 -16.55 -22.49
CA ASP A 790 0.20 -17.63 -23.30
C ASP A 790 -0.85 -17.10 -24.30
N VAL A 791 -1.68 -16.14 -23.89
CA VAL A 791 -2.63 -15.43 -24.78
C VAL A 791 -1.90 -14.71 -25.92
N PHE A 792 -0.76 -14.07 -25.63
CA PHE A 792 0.05 -13.40 -26.64
C PHE A 792 0.65 -14.41 -27.63
N GLY A 793 1.27 -15.48 -27.13
CA GLY A 793 1.82 -16.56 -27.96
C GLY A 793 0.76 -17.20 -28.86
N PHE A 794 -0.44 -17.45 -28.32
CA PHE A 794 -1.60 -17.91 -29.09
C PHE A 794 -1.98 -16.95 -30.21
N GLY A 795 -2.02 -15.63 -29.95
CA GLY A 795 -2.30 -14.62 -30.97
C GLY A 795 -1.29 -14.63 -32.12
N VAL A 796 0.01 -14.81 -31.81
CA VAL A 796 1.06 -14.96 -32.84
C VAL A 796 0.85 -16.23 -33.67
N VAL A 797 0.64 -17.38 -33.02
CA VAL A 797 0.40 -18.66 -33.71
C VAL A 797 -0.85 -18.61 -34.59
N ALA A 798 -1.92 -17.94 -34.15
CA ALA A 798 -3.14 -17.78 -34.94
C ALA A 798 -2.90 -17.04 -36.27
N LEU A 799 -2.03 -16.01 -36.28
CA LEU A 799 -1.61 -15.34 -37.52
C LEU A 799 -0.75 -16.24 -38.40
N GLU A 800 0.17 -17.03 -37.83
CA GLU A 800 0.99 -17.98 -38.61
C GLU A 800 0.15 -19.10 -39.24
N VAL A 801 -0.92 -19.54 -38.56
CA VAL A 801 -1.85 -20.54 -39.10
C VAL A 801 -2.66 -19.99 -40.29
N VAL A 802 -3.18 -18.76 -40.19
CA VAL A 802 -3.95 -18.17 -41.31
C VAL A 802 -3.07 -17.80 -42.50
N SER A 803 -1.83 -17.39 -42.24
CA SER A 803 -0.92 -16.88 -43.28
C SER A 803 0.04 -17.91 -43.88
N GLY A 804 0.15 -19.11 -43.29
CA GLY A 804 1.05 -20.17 -43.73
C GLY A 804 2.55 -19.88 -43.54
N ARG A 805 2.90 -18.69 -43.04
CA ARG A 805 4.27 -18.17 -42.96
C ARG A 805 4.71 -17.92 -41.51
N PRO A 806 6.03 -17.96 -41.23
CA PRO A 806 6.55 -17.69 -39.90
C PRO A 806 6.40 -16.21 -39.51
N ASN A 807 6.34 -15.96 -38.20
CA ASN A 807 6.20 -14.64 -37.57
C ASN A 807 7.31 -13.64 -37.97
N SER A 808 8.46 -14.15 -38.39
CA SER A 808 9.56 -13.37 -38.98
C SER A 808 10.19 -14.13 -40.13
N ASP A 809 10.26 -13.52 -41.30
CA ASP A 809 10.93 -14.06 -42.48
C ASP A 809 11.85 -13.00 -43.11
N THR A 810 13.16 -13.21 -43.04
CA THR A 810 14.20 -12.32 -43.58
C THR A 810 14.30 -12.36 -45.11
N SER A 811 13.60 -13.27 -45.80
CA SER A 811 13.59 -13.35 -47.26
C SER A 811 12.53 -12.46 -47.92
N LEU A 812 11.59 -11.94 -47.14
CA LEU A 812 10.53 -11.05 -47.62
C LEU A 812 10.95 -9.57 -47.59
N GLU A 813 10.21 -8.74 -48.33
CA GLU A 813 10.38 -7.28 -48.32
C GLU A 813 10.27 -6.72 -46.89
N ALA A 814 11.00 -5.63 -46.60
CA ALA A 814 11.14 -5.11 -45.23
C ALA A 814 9.80 -4.75 -44.55
N GLU A 815 8.75 -4.44 -45.31
CA GLU A 815 7.39 -4.15 -44.82
C GLU A 815 6.57 -5.43 -44.55
N LYS A 816 6.92 -6.54 -45.22
CA LYS A 816 6.33 -7.88 -45.01
C LYS A 816 7.18 -8.77 -44.09
N MET A 817 8.39 -8.35 -43.70
CA MET A 817 9.37 -9.16 -42.95
C MET A 817 8.83 -9.70 -41.61
N TYR A 818 8.14 -8.87 -40.83
CA TYR A 818 7.49 -9.26 -39.58
C TYR A 818 5.99 -9.44 -39.78
N LEU A 819 5.48 -10.63 -39.45
CA LEU A 819 4.09 -11.01 -39.70
C LEU A 819 3.09 -10.13 -38.95
N LEU A 820 3.44 -9.74 -37.72
CA LEU A 820 2.54 -8.96 -36.86
C LEU A 820 2.45 -7.49 -37.28
N ASP A 821 3.54 -6.90 -37.77
CA ASP A 821 3.52 -5.58 -38.43
C ASP A 821 2.68 -5.63 -39.72
N TRP A 822 2.88 -6.67 -40.53
CA TRP A 822 2.15 -6.87 -41.78
C TRP A 822 0.63 -7.07 -41.57
N ALA A 823 0.26 -7.94 -40.61
CA ALA A 823 -1.13 -8.16 -40.23
C ALA A 823 -1.80 -6.87 -39.70
N TRP A 824 -1.05 -6.07 -38.92
CA TRP A 824 -1.53 -4.79 -38.43
C TRP A 824 -1.75 -3.77 -39.56
N HIS A 825 -0.80 -3.69 -40.50
CA HIS A 825 -0.90 -2.83 -41.68
C HIS A 825 -2.10 -3.18 -42.57
N LEU A 826 -2.33 -4.48 -42.82
CA LEU A 826 -3.50 -4.94 -43.57
C LEU A 826 -4.81 -4.62 -42.85
N HIS A 827 -4.87 -4.79 -41.53
CA HIS A 827 -6.05 -4.44 -40.74
C HIS A 827 -6.36 -2.92 -40.75
N GLN A 828 -5.34 -2.06 -40.64
CA GLN A 828 -5.54 -0.61 -40.77
C GLN A 828 -6.13 -0.19 -42.13
N ASN A 829 -5.78 -0.91 -43.19
CA ASN A 829 -6.27 -0.66 -44.55
C ASN A 829 -7.56 -1.43 -44.91
N ASN A 830 -8.15 -2.19 -43.97
CA ASN A 830 -9.29 -3.10 -44.19
C ASN A 830 -9.06 -4.14 -45.31
N ASN A 831 -7.82 -4.62 -45.45
CA ASN A 831 -7.42 -5.64 -46.43
C ASN A 831 -6.95 -6.93 -45.75
N GLU A 832 -7.57 -7.33 -44.64
CA GLU A 832 -7.13 -8.50 -43.83
C GLU A 832 -7.04 -9.81 -44.62
N VAL A 833 -7.76 -9.94 -45.75
CA VAL A 833 -7.76 -11.14 -46.59
C VAL A 833 -6.43 -11.36 -47.33
N GLU A 834 -5.63 -10.30 -47.59
CA GLU A 834 -4.27 -10.43 -48.16
C GLU A 834 -3.26 -11.07 -47.16
N LEU A 835 -3.69 -11.37 -45.93
CA LEU A 835 -2.88 -12.11 -44.97
C LEU A 835 -2.99 -13.63 -45.13
N VAL A 836 -4.01 -14.14 -45.85
CA VAL A 836 -4.29 -15.58 -45.97
C VAL A 836 -3.23 -16.29 -46.82
N ASP A 837 -2.88 -17.51 -46.45
CA ASP A 837 -2.00 -18.39 -47.24
C ASP A 837 -2.57 -18.60 -48.65
N ASP A 838 -1.81 -18.25 -49.70
CA ASP A 838 -2.17 -18.44 -51.12
C ASP A 838 -2.47 -19.91 -51.48
N ASN A 839 -2.04 -20.87 -50.65
CA ASN A 839 -2.33 -22.30 -50.83
C ASN A 839 -3.74 -22.71 -50.35
N LEU A 840 -4.48 -21.83 -49.64
CA LEU A 840 -5.85 -22.09 -49.18
C LEU A 840 -6.87 -21.86 -50.31
N SER A 841 -7.11 -22.90 -51.11
CA SER A 841 -8.03 -22.87 -52.25
C SER A 841 -9.49 -22.49 -51.94
N GLU A 842 -9.97 -22.72 -50.71
CA GLU A 842 -11.29 -22.27 -50.24
C GLU A 842 -11.25 -21.89 -48.75
N PHE A 843 -11.76 -20.72 -48.40
CA PHE A 843 -11.95 -20.27 -47.01
C PHE A 843 -13.17 -19.35 -46.89
N ASN A 844 -13.59 -19.06 -45.64
CA ASN A 844 -14.66 -18.10 -45.34
C ASN A 844 -14.03 -16.78 -44.88
N GLU A 845 -14.21 -15.71 -45.67
CA GLU A 845 -13.64 -14.39 -45.37
C GLU A 845 -14.01 -13.84 -43.99
N GLU A 846 -15.25 -14.07 -43.52
CA GLU A 846 -15.70 -13.53 -42.24
C GLU A 846 -15.11 -14.29 -41.04
N GLU A 847 -14.85 -15.59 -41.19
CA GLU A 847 -14.12 -16.38 -40.20
C GLU A 847 -12.63 -16.01 -40.16
N VAL A 848 -12.03 -15.74 -41.31
CA VAL A 848 -10.65 -15.21 -41.42
C VAL A 848 -10.53 -13.83 -40.78
N LYS A 849 -11.38 -12.85 -41.17
CA LYS A 849 -11.38 -11.49 -40.58
C LYS A 849 -11.59 -11.54 -39.07
N ARG A 850 -12.48 -12.41 -38.60
CA ARG A 850 -12.70 -12.67 -37.16
C ARG A 850 -11.45 -13.20 -36.47
N LEU A 851 -10.81 -14.24 -37.02
CA LEU A 851 -9.61 -14.84 -36.44
C LEU A 851 -8.46 -13.82 -36.36
N ILE A 852 -8.22 -13.07 -37.43
CA ILE A 852 -7.20 -12.01 -37.48
C ILE A 852 -7.49 -10.96 -36.40
N ARG A 853 -8.73 -10.49 -36.28
CA ARG A 853 -9.10 -9.50 -35.23
C ARG A 853 -8.93 -10.05 -33.81
N VAL A 854 -9.29 -11.31 -33.55
CA VAL A 854 -9.02 -11.95 -32.25
C VAL A 854 -7.51 -12.04 -31.99
N ALA A 855 -6.71 -12.40 -32.98
CA ALA A 855 -5.26 -12.47 -32.87
C ALA A 855 -4.62 -11.09 -32.57
N LEU A 856 -5.13 -10.01 -33.18
CA LEU A 856 -4.68 -8.63 -32.91
C LEU A 856 -5.13 -8.09 -31.53
N LEU A 857 -6.22 -8.63 -30.95
CA LEU A 857 -6.56 -8.41 -29.53
C LEU A 857 -5.65 -9.21 -28.59
N CYS A 858 -5.34 -10.46 -28.95
CA CYS A 858 -4.45 -11.33 -28.20
C CYS A 858 -3.00 -10.81 -28.13
N THR A 859 -2.51 -10.11 -29.16
CA THR A 859 -1.14 -9.60 -29.22
C THR A 859 -0.95 -8.18 -28.64
N GLN A 860 -1.95 -7.58 -28.00
CA GLN A 860 -1.84 -6.23 -27.44
C GLN A 860 -0.66 -6.06 -26.45
N SER A 861 0.00 -4.89 -26.45
CA SER A 861 1.22 -4.67 -25.64
C SER A 861 0.99 -4.76 -24.13
N SER A 862 -0.21 -4.38 -23.68
CA SER A 862 -0.62 -4.53 -22.27
C SER A 862 -1.29 -5.89 -22.06
N PRO A 863 -0.86 -6.69 -21.08
CA PRO A 863 -1.56 -7.91 -20.65
C PRO A 863 -3.03 -7.71 -20.32
N GLN A 864 -3.39 -6.54 -19.79
CA GLN A 864 -4.74 -6.16 -19.41
C GLN A 864 -5.65 -5.87 -20.62
N ALA A 865 -5.08 -5.43 -21.74
CA ALA A 865 -5.80 -5.23 -23.00
C ALA A 865 -6.09 -6.53 -23.76
N ARG A 866 -5.41 -7.64 -23.41
CA ARG A 866 -5.63 -8.96 -24.00
C ARG A 866 -6.85 -9.66 -23.37
N PRO A 867 -7.68 -10.38 -24.15
CA PRO A 867 -8.74 -11.22 -23.61
C PRO A 867 -8.18 -12.33 -22.67
N SER A 868 -9.03 -13.00 -21.90
CA SER A 868 -8.65 -14.31 -21.34
C SER A 868 -8.63 -15.36 -22.45
N MET A 869 -7.87 -16.46 -22.31
CA MET A 869 -7.92 -17.55 -23.28
C MET A 869 -9.35 -18.06 -23.51
N SER A 870 -10.14 -18.19 -22.45
CA SER A 870 -11.56 -18.56 -22.54
C SER A 870 -12.39 -17.60 -23.40
N ARG A 871 -12.13 -16.29 -23.31
CA ARG A 871 -12.83 -15.28 -24.12
C ARG A 871 -12.30 -15.21 -25.55
N ALA A 872 -11.00 -15.47 -25.78
CA ALA A 872 -10.44 -15.58 -27.12
C ALA A 872 -11.08 -16.77 -27.87
N VAL A 873 -11.18 -17.93 -27.23
CA VAL A 873 -11.84 -19.13 -27.81
C VAL A 873 -13.33 -18.87 -28.06
N ALA A 874 -14.06 -18.29 -27.11
CA ALA A 874 -15.48 -17.94 -27.31
C ALA A 874 -15.71 -16.93 -28.45
N MET A 875 -14.80 -15.97 -28.65
CA MET A 875 -14.84 -15.05 -29.79
C MET A 875 -14.59 -15.76 -31.14
N LEU A 876 -13.71 -16.77 -31.17
CA LEU A 876 -13.48 -17.59 -32.38
C LEU A 876 -14.68 -18.48 -32.70
N LEU A 877 -15.31 -19.08 -31.68
CA LEU A 877 -16.51 -19.93 -31.78
C LEU A 877 -17.78 -19.20 -32.23
N ALA A 878 -17.75 -17.87 -32.40
CA ALA A 878 -18.91 -17.00 -32.62
C ALA A 878 -19.85 -16.79 -31.42
N ASP A 879 -19.52 -17.33 -30.23
CA ASP A 879 -20.35 -17.20 -29.03
C ASP A 879 -20.39 -15.76 -28.47
N ILE A 880 -19.37 -14.95 -28.80
CA ILE A 880 -19.21 -13.57 -28.33
C ILE A 880 -18.72 -12.70 -29.49
N GLU A 881 -19.28 -11.50 -29.66
CA GLU A 881 -18.81 -10.52 -30.64
C GLU A 881 -17.35 -10.08 -30.38
N VAL A 882 -16.59 -9.94 -31.47
CA VAL A 882 -15.20 -9.44 -31.41
C VAL A 882 -15.20 -7.92 -31.27
N GLY A 883 -14.65 -7.42 -30.15
CA GLY A 883 -14.50 -5.99 -29.93
C GLY A 883 -13.57 -5.33 -30.95
N ALA A 884 -13.78 -4.04 -31.21
CA ALA A 884 -12.94 -3.27 -32.14
C ALA A 884 -11.48 -3.20 -31.67
N VAL A 885 -10.54 -3.49 -32.58
CA VAL A 885 -9.10 -3.38 -32.32
C VAL A 885 -8.68 -1.92 -32.50
N THR A 886 -8.63 -1.16 -31.42
CA THR A 886 -8.59 0.32 -31.49
C THR A 886 -7.20 0.96 -31.47
N ALA A 887 -6.14 0.21 -31.15
CA ALA A 887 -4.79 0.77 -30.97
C ALA A 887 -3.70 -0.20 -31.43
N GLN A 888 -2.71 0.36 -32.15
CA GLN A 888 -1.51 -0.37 -32.55
C GLN A 888 -0.67 -0.72 -31.32
N PRO A 889 -0.27 -2.00 -31.13
CA PRO A 889 0.66 -2.39 -30.10
C PRO A 889 1.94 -1.55 -30.17
N GLY A 890 2.29 -0.84 -29.10
CA GLY A 890 3.38 0.15 -29.07
C GLY A 890 4.81 -0.41 -29.23
N TYR A 891 4.97 -1.72 -29.43
CA TYR A 891 6.24 -2.34 -29.83
C TYR A 891 6.36 -2.48 -31.37
N LEU A 892 5.27 -2.30 -32.13
CA LEU A 892 5.23 -2.27 -33.61
C LEU A 892 5.56 -0.86 -34.16
N MET A 893 6.52 -0.15 -33.55
CA MET A 893 6.84 1.23 -33.98
C MET A 893 7.56 1.25 -35.33
N SER A 894 6.87 1.78 -36.34
CA SER A 894 7.43 2.06 -37.67
C SER A 894 8.61 3.06 -37.58
N GLY A 895 9.83 2.53 -37.60
CA GLY A 895 11.05 3.35 -37.53
C GLY A 895 12.32 2.59 -37.14
N TRP A 896 12.20 1.49 -36.40
CA TRP A 896 13.35 0.65 -36.02
C TRP A 896 13.73 -0.33 -37.14
N LYS A 897 14.23 0.21 -38.27
CA LYS A 897 14.92 -0.61 -39.27
C LYS A 897 16.19 -1.18 -38.64
N PHE A 898 16.16 -2.46 -38.27
CA PHE A 898 17.33 -3.21 -37.80
C PHE A 898 18.32 -3.37 -38.96
N ASN A 899 19.22 -2.40 -39.12
CA ASN A 899 20.43 -2.61 -39.92
C ASN A 899 21.32 -3.58 -39.15
N ASP A 900 21.45 -4.80 -39.69
CA ASP A 900 22.12 -5.91 -39.02
C ASP A 900 23.64 -5.68 -38.94
N THR A 901 24.10 -5.05 -37.87
CA THR A 901 25.54 -4.87 -37.55
C THR A 901 26.05 -5.99 -36.65
N THR A 902 25.90 -7.24 -37.11
CA THR A 902 26.38 -8.45 -36.43
C THR A 902 27.60 -9.09 -37.11
N SER A 903 28.52 -8.28 -37.65
CA SER A 903 29.88 -8.75 -37.96
C SER A 903 30.70 -8.92 -36.66
N PHE A 904 30.34 -9.91 -35.85
CA PHE A 904 31.20 -10.35 -34.75
C PHE A 904 32.50 -10.92 -35.33
N MET A 905 33.62 -10.61 -34.67
CA MET A 905 35.01 -10.91 -35.07
C MET A 905 35.19 -12.17 -35.94
N SER A 906 35.30 -11.96 -37.25
CA SER A 906 36.06 -12.85 -38.13
C SER A 906 37.42 -12.20 -38.32
N THR A 907 38.48 -12.96 -38.06
CA THR A 907 39.87 -12.46 -38.12
C THR A 907 40.21 -11.92 -39.50
N ASP A 908 40.80 -10.73 -39.55
CA ASP A 908 41.38 -10.18 -40.77
C ASP A 908 42.39 -11.16 -41.38
N THR A 909 42.08 -11.64 -42.58
CA THR A 909 43.10 -12.04 -43.55
C THR A 909 42.60 -11.59 -44.92
N GLN A 910 43.33 -10.64 -45.50
CA GLN A 910 42.94 -9.95 -46.73
C GLN A 910 42.77 -10.92 -47.90
N THR A 911 41.72 -10.76 -48.71
CA THR A 911 41.86 -10.62 -50.18
C THR A 911 40.57 -10.13 -50.85
N THR A 912 40.75 -9.22 -51.80
CA THR A 912 39.71 -8.62 -52.67
C THR A 912 39.28 -9.54 -53.82
N LYS A 913 37.99 -9.50 -54.25
CA LYS A 913 37.57 -9.33 -55.68
C LYS A 913 36.04 -9.39 -55.95
N THR A 914 35.53 -8.28 -56.52
CA THR A 914 34.59 -8.11 -57.67
C THR A 914 33.49 -9.13 -58.04
N GLU A 915 32.25 -8.61 -58.09
CA GLU A 915 31.25 -8.60 -59.22
C GLU A 915 30.74 -9.88 -59.90
N HIS A 916 29.39 -10.08 -59.91
CA HIS A 916 28.47 -9.97 -61.09
C HIS A 916 27.17 -10.82 -61.04
N SER A 917 26.03 -10.12 -60.86
CA SER A 917 24.77 -10.13 -61.65
C SER A 917 24.23 -11.35 -62.45
N HIS A 918 22.88 -11.44 -62.47
CA HIS A 918 21.95 -12.09 -63.43
C HIS A 918 21.66 -13.61 -63.29
N SER A 919 20.47 -14.14 -63.64
CA SER A 919 19.09 -13.60 -63.71
C SER A 919 18.05 -14.73 -63.95
N SER A 920 16.76 -14.40 -63.76
CA SER A 920 15.59 -14.83 -64.57
C SER A 920 15.09 -16.30 -64.62
N SER A 921 13.82 -16.46 -64.17
CA SER A 921 12.62 -16.84 -64.96
C SER A 921 12.06 -18.29 -65.04
N SER A 922 10.92 -18.49 -64.34
CA SER A 922 9.53 -18.59 -64.87
C SER A 922 8.83 -19.90 -65.28
N SER A 923 7.57 -20.06 -64.80
CA SER A 923 6.38 -20.74 -65.41
C SER A 923 6.44 -22.29 -65.55
N SER A 924 5.42 -23.13 -65.76
CA SER A 924 3.93 -23.10 -65.92
C SER A 924 3.42 -24.58 -66.03
N THR A 925 2.17 -25.04 -65.78
CA THR A 925 0.90 -24.52 -65.19
C THR A 925 -0.12 -25.68 -65.05
N TRP A 926 -1.03 -25.62 -64.05
CA TRP A 926 -2.42 -26.15 -64.04
C TRP A 926 -2.74 -27.67 -64.15
N ALA A 927 -3.63 -28.16 -63.25
CA ALA A 927 -4.96 -28.73 -63.60
C ALA A 927 -5.76 -29.16 -62.34
N ILE A 928 -7.10 -28.97 -62.35
CA ILE A 928 -8.09 -29.43 -61.35
C ILE A 928 -9.24 -30.14 -62.10
N PRO A 929 -9.91 -31.13 -61.48
CA PRO A 929 -11.39 -31.12 -61.50
C PRO A 929 -12.08 -31.51 -60.17
N ASP A 930 -13.13 -30.73 -59.83
CA ASP A 930 -14.45 -31.06 -59.24
C ASP A 930 -14.72 -32.51 -58.69
N ARG A 931 -15.52 -32.75 -57.63
CA ARG A 931 -16.44 -31.88 -56.85
C ARG A 931 -16.91 -32.53 -55.52
N ASP A 932 -17.48 -31.69 -54.65
CA ASP A 932 -18.60 -31.91 -53.70
C ASP A 932 -18.38 -32.32 -52.22
N THR A 933 -19.12 -31.57 -51.36
CA THR A 933 -19.42 -31.73 -49.92
C THR A 933 -18.39 -31.26 -48.86
N LYS A 934 -18.56 -30.00 -48.39
CA LYS A 934 -18.15 -29.50 -47.05
C LYS A 934 -19.05 -30.05 -45.93
N PRO A 935 -18.56 -30.12 -44.68
CA PRO A 935 -18.88 -29.11 -43.65
C PRO A 935 -17.61 -28.42 -43.08
N MET A 936 -17.57 -27.10 -42.94
CA MET A 936 -17.97 -26.26 -41.79
C MET A 936 -17.01 -26.25 -40.58
N LEU A 937 -16.54 -25.04 -40.21
CA LEU A 937 -15.43 -24.76 -39.30
C LEU A 937 -15.65 -25.08 -37.80
N GLN A 938 -16.79 -25.68 -37.43
CA GLN A 938 -17.14 -25.91 -36.02
C GLN A 938 -16.41 -27.10 -35.37
N GLU A 939 -15.81 -28.02 -36.14
CA GLU A 939 -15.12 -29.20 -35.58
C GLU A 939 -13.67 -28.92 -35.15
N ILE A 940 -13.00 -27.88 -35.66
CA ILE A 940 -11.59 -27.59 -35.33
C ILE A 940 -11.41 -27.03 -33.90
N ILE A 941 -12.46 -26.52 -33.28
CA ILE A 941 -12.42 -25.91 -31.94
C ILE A 941 -13.05 -26.84 -30.87
N ARG A 942 -13.14 -28.16 -31.14
CA ARG A 942 -13.76 -29.13 -30.20
C ARG A 942 -13.04 -30.46 -29.94
N GLU A 943 -11.80 -30.64 -30.40
CA GLU A 943 -10.89 -31.72 -29.96
C GLU A 943 -9.64 -31.19 -29.21
#